data_AF-A0A5A5T6T0-F1
#
_entry.id   AF-A0A5A5T6T0-F1
#
_cell.length_a   1.000
_cell.length_b   1.000
_cell.length_c   1.000
_cell.angle_alpha   90.00
_cell.angle_beta   90.00
_cell.angle_gamma   90.00
#
_symmetry.space_group_name_H-M   'P 1'
#
loop_
_entity.id
_entity.type
_entity.pdbx_description
1 polymer ?
#
loop_
_entity_poly.entity_id
_entity_poly.type
_entity_poly.pdbx_seq_one_letter_code
_entity_poly.pdbx_strand_id
1 'polypeptide(L)'
;MYRGTSIGHYATLLYRYFWLIGLVVLLCTGTTYVINYFMVPVYEATALLEVHDASTNGSNIFSDQALAQSEALLINRPDVLQAVTQKIPAITVQQLQKQVSDSPLNNTPIIQVCALAESPTQATRLANTVVTTFIQLQNTHITQQLKIEARKIARSVQDAKQQEDNAQEQLINLQTLHASAARIAQQNDTITAHQINYNALQTSYNQIQQQLLQSGNILTIVQMATPPTTPVSPRIVLNTLAAAALSLLMMVVFVLVWDWMNTTIKTVDDVEALAQLSALGSIPCVKEGEKKTHDQLPLVNIEPVEQAFSTISTNLAMRYSEAHALLVTSLSPRAGTSTTAINLALALARTGSRVLLIDGNLKRGTLHSIFKHPNNYGLTNVLTESELFQEGPNANVAHWLNQQKTSIANLWFLPTGPLPKQKASILRTPGLPIFLKCLVQPPSMTFDSDPVQLIDIIIIDAAPLEDGPDCGALASCTDSAIIVIEAGKEQAKPLQKASKILQRLYSPVQGVVINRQKPHHQSYLYINQHNDPGVEKGASYPNKEKLRIQGPWLVLLGAFLCAGLPALQLPIPGHTVRPVELVLYLSLSYILLFRPTCKLKISHVYALLFFAIALISFLHVPEFSTRNIIFGANKRVYDLALLLLALFCGTFLAPYIRSISTFFVLVLLSNLPVYGICLLQAMGYSLPIFLVTNTNPALTGDKGRLVGPFDGAATLGIYMTGLFAVALSCWLLSKRRRDRRIGAIMTLGTLLVIVGSGTRSALAATGAMLCLAFIFTRRYKLFAGVAILSIGGFIIFRDGIFSLFTHAATSTTNRLFLWHEAIKLIIAHPILGIGMEQFHYYYQRLIISQATQLNEHGISIHNQYLEWAMESGILWLILGVGFFLSLFFTCMHAYRHMYNAASLRQAEACLPLLATMLAVCATMSISCLDVPFDTVEIGSFLCLLAGIALSNTQRPAQPEIQISQNMYARQEDLCV
;
A
#
# COMPACT_ATOMS: atom_id res chain seq x y z
N MET A 1 -16.93 -13.75 -13.87
CA MET A 1 -16.49 -14.74 -12.84
C MET A 1 -14.98 -14.83 -12.90
N TYR A 2 -14.21 -14.78 -11.79
CA TYR A 2 -12.90 -15.46 -11.66
C TYR A 2 -12.17 -15.25 -10.31
N ARG A 3 -11.26 -16.19 -10.00
CA ARG A 3 -10.21 -16.25 -8.95
C ARG A 3 -10.68 -16.50 -7.51
N GLY A 4 -11.08 -17.72 -7.17
CA GLY A 4 -11.08 -18.21 -5.79
C GLY A 4 -9.75 -18.93 -5.54
N THR A 5 -8.79 -18.28 -4.90
CA THR A 5 -7.52 -18.94 -4.55
C THR A 5 -7.70 -19.67 -3.24
N SER A 6 -7.76 -21.00 -3.27
CA SER A 6 -7.80 -21.81 -2.05
C SER A 6 -6.48 -21.66 -1.28
N ILE A 7 -6.54 -21.74 0.05
CA ILE A 7 -5.36 -21.75 0.92
C ILE A 7 -4.40 -22.88 0.53
N GLY A 8 -4.95 -24.01 0.05
CA GLY A 8 -4.18 -25.13 -0.46
C GLY A 8 -3.22 -24.74 -1.60
N HIS A 9 -3.66 -23.92 -2.57
CA HIS A 9 -2.79 -23.47 -3.67
C HIS A 9 -1.56 -22.71 -3.16
N TYR A 10 -1.75 -21.80 -2.21
CA TYR A 10 -0.64 -21.04 -1.63
C TYR A 10 0.30 -21.92 -0.82
N ALA A 11 -0.22 -22.92 -0.11
CA ALA A 11 0.61 -23.89 0.60
C ALA A 11 1.50 -24.69 -0.37
N THR A 12 0.94 -25.19 -1.49
CA THR A 12 1.71 -25.92 -2.50
C THR A 12 2.72 -25.03 -3.22
N LEU A 13 2.36 -23.75 -3.46
CA LEU A 13 3.25 -22.76 -4.07
C LEU A 13 4.43 -22.45 -3.15
N LEU A 14 4.16 -22.18 -1.87
CA LEU A 14 5.20 -21.94 -0.86
C LEU A 14 6.08 -23.17 -0.69
N TYR A 15 5.50 -24.37 -0.69
CA TYR A 15 6.27 -25.61 -0.66
C TYR A 15 7.16 -25.77 -1.88
N ARG A 16 6.70 -25.40 -3.09
CA ARG A 16 7.52 -25.47 -4.30
C ARG A 16 8.73 -24.53 -4.25
N TYR A 17 8.57 -23.34 -3.68
CA TYR A 17 9.61 -22.32 -3.60
C TYR A 17 10.31 -22.26 -2.23
N PHE A 18 10.08 -23.24 -1.35
CA PHE A 18 10.60 -23.21 0.03
C PHE A 18 12.13 -23.10 0.07
N TRP A 19 12.82 -23.78 -0.85
CA TRP A 19 14.28 -23.75 -0.95
C TRP A 19 14.79 -22.36 -1.34
N LEU A 20 14.09 -21.68 -2.24
CA LEU A 20 14.40 -20.33 -2.69
C LEU A 20 14.15 -19.32 -1.56
N ILE A 21 13.03 -19.50 -0.84
CA ILE A 21 12.69 -18.71 0.36
C ILE A 21 13.79 -18.85 1.41
N GLY A 22 14.15 -20.09 1.76
CA GLY A 22 15.20 -20.38 2.74
C GLY A 22 16.57 -19.82 2.35
N LEU A 23 16.96 -19.92 1.07
CA LEU A 23 18.23 -19.41 0.58
C LEU A 23 18.34 -17.89 0.69
N VAL A 24 17.28 -17.15 0.33
CA VAL A 24 17.27 -15.68 0.44
C VAL A 24 17.26 -15.23 1.90
N VAL A 25 16.45 -15.87 2.75
CA VAL A 25 16.45 -15.59 4.20
C VAL A 25 17.84 -15.82 4.79
N LEU A 26 18.50 -16.93 4.45
CA LEU A 26 19.83 -17.26 4.93
C LEU A 26 20.89 -16.26 4.45
N LEU A 27 20.83 -15.84 3.18
CA LEU A 27 21.74 -14.82 2.66
C LEU A 27 21.54 -13.48 3.36
N CYS A 28 20.30 -12.97 3.46
CA CYS A 28 20.01 -11.69 4.09
C CYS A 28 20.38 -11.69 5.59
N THR A 29 20.01 -12.74 6.31
CA THR A 29 20.38 -12.88 7.73
C THR A 29 21.87 -13.02 7.93
N GLY A 30 22.55 -13.81 7.11
CA GLY A 30 24.00 -13.96 7.10
C GLY A 30 24.70 -12.63 6.84
N THR A 31 24.28 -11.88 5.82
CA THR A 31 24.86 -10.55 5.54
C THR A 31 24.61 -9.57 6.68
N THR A 32 23.41 -9.54 7.27
CA THR A 32 23.12 -8.67 8.42
C THR A 32 23.95 -9.05 9.63
N TYR A 33 24.13 -10.35 9.90
CA TYR A 33 24.99 -10.83 10.98
C TYR A 33 26.45 -10.39 10.76
N VAL A 34 26.98 -10.64 9.56
CA VAL A 34 28.36 -10.27 9.19
C VAL A 34 28.57 -8.75 9.31
N ILE A 35 27.66 -7.93 8.81
CA ILE A 35 27.74 -6.47 8.92
C ILE A 35 27.73 -6.03 10.39
N ASN A 36 26.79 -6.53 11.21
CA ASN A 36 26.72 -6.18 12.63
C ASN A 36 27.93 -6.70 13.42
N TYR A 37 28.52 -7.82 13.01
CA TYR A 37 29.72 -8.36 13.63
C TYR A 37 30.96 -7.49 13.37
N PHE A 38 31.06 -6.88 12.18
CA PHE A 38 32.15 -5.98 11.82
C PHE A 38 31.92 -4.51 12.21
N MET A 39 30.73 -4.15 12.70
CA MET A 39 30.49 -2.80 13.24
C MET A 39 31.19 -2.60 14.58
N VAL A 40 31.74 -1.42 14.78
CA VAL A 40 32.42 -1.06 16.03
C VAL A 40 31.39 -1.02 17.19
N PRO A 41 31.62 -1.78 18.28
CA PRO A 41 30.71 -1.80 19.42
C PRO A 41 30.76 -0.47 20.17
N VAL A 42 29.59 0.01 20.61
CA VAL A 42 29.45 1.22 21.43
C VAL A 42 28.98 0.84 22.82
N TYR A 43 29.71 1.29 23.83
CA TYR A 43 29.46 1.05 25.24
C TYR A 43 29.01 2.33 25.93
N GLU A 44 28.03 2.21 26.84
CA GLU A 44 27.51 3.31 27.65
C GLU A 44 27.93 3.12 29.11
N ALA A 45 28.54 4.14 29.71
CA ALA A 45 28.86 4.17 31.13
C ALA A 45 28.16 5.36 31.79
N THR A 46 27.62 5.14 32.99
CA THR A 46 26.76 6.11 33.67
C THR A 46 27.31 6.46 35.05
N ALA A 47 27.44 7.75 35.34
CA ALA A 47 27.73 8.28 36.67
C ALA A 47 26.54 9.07 37.21
N LEU A 48 26.33 9.04 38.52
CA LEU A 48 25.22 9.71 39.20
C LEU A 48 25.76 10.80 40.12
N LEU A 49 25.24 12.01 39.95
CA LEU A 49 25.57 13.20 40.73
C LEU A 49 24.32 13.68 41.47
N GLU A 50 24.44 14.10 42.72
CA GLU A 50 23.36 14.70 43.50
C GLU A 50 23.63 16.18 43.75
N VAL A 51 22.57 16.98 43.72
CA VAL A 51 22.63 18.43 43.86
C VAL A 51 21.94 18.86 45.16
N HIS A 52 22.62 19.68 45.94
CA HIS A 52 22.14 20.20 47.22
C HIS A 52 22.16 21.74 47.22
N ASP A 53 21.07 22.38 47.66
CA ASP A 53 21.05 23.83 47.89
C ASP A 53 21.80 24.21 49.19
N ALA A 54 22.88 24.97 49.07
CA ALA A 54 23.68 25.44 50.21
C ALA A 54 22.99 26.55 51.05
N SER A 55 21.83 27.07 50.62
CA SER A 55 21.15 28.19 51.27
C SER A 55 20.16 27.79 52.37
N THR A 56 19.74 26.51 52.43
CA THR A 56 18.73 26.04 53.39
C THR A 56 19.28 24.91 54.27
N ASN A 57 19.27 25.10 55.59
CA ASN A 57 19.62 24.07 56.57
C ASN A 57 18.59 22.92 56.67
N GLY A 58 17.76 22.72 55.63
CA GLY A 58 16.73 21.69 55.55
C GLY A 58 16.48 21.30 54.10
N SER A 59 16.39 19.99 53.84
CA SER A 59 16.23 19.38 52.52
C SER A 59 14.89 19.74 51.87
N ASN A 60 14.85 20.82 51.09
CA ASN A 60 13.71 21.15 50.24
C ASN A 60 13.84 20.43 48.90
N ILE A 61 13.31 19.20 48.85
CA ILE A 61 13.39 18.32 47.66
C ILE A 61 12.92 19.02 46.36
N PHE A 62 11.96 19.94 46.46
CA PHE A 62 11.46 20.70 45.31
C PHE A 62 12.46 21.75 44.77
N SER A 63 13.24 22.42 45.63
CA SER A 63 14.28 23.35 45.19
C SER A 63 15.49 22.60 44.64
N ASP A 64 15.87 21.49 45.29
CA ASP A 64 16.97 20.64 44.82
C ASP A 64 16.64 20.00 43.46
N GLN A 65 15.38 19.65 43.21
CA GLN A 65 14.92 19.15 41.90
C GLN A 65 14.99 20.23 40.80
N ALA A 66 14.55 21.46 41.08
CA ALA A 66 14.64 22.56 40.11
C ALA A 66 16.10 22.92 39.81
N LEU A 67 16.96 22.88 40.84
CA LEU A 67 18.38 23.13 40.73
C LEU A 67 19.07 22.04 39.90
N ALA A 68 18.75 20.76 40.11
CA ALA A 68 19.26 19.66 39.31
C ALA A 68 18.93 19.80 37.82
N GLN A 69 17.73 20.32 37.48
CA GLN A 69 17.35 20.60 36.10
C GLN A 69 18.17 21.75 35.48
N SER A 70 18.43 22.82 36.24
CA SER A 70 19.27 23.92 35.76
C SER A 70 20.75 23.55 35.64
N GLU A 71 21.26 22.75 36.58
CA GLU A 71 22.67 22.33 36.62
C GLU A 71 22.99 21.30 35.54
N ALA A 72 22.04 20.42 35.19
CA ALA A 72 22.20 19.47 34.09
C ALA A 72 22.57 20.19 32.77
N LEU A 73 21.88 21.30 32.45
CA LEU A 73 22.17 22.12 31.27
C LEU A 73 23.59 22.70 31.23
N LEU A 74 24.28 22.78 32.38
CA LEU A 74 25.62 23.33 32.49
C LEU A 74 26.71 22.30 32.19
N ILE A 75 26.41 21.00 32.30
CA ILE A 75 27.39 19.90 32.10
C ILE A 75 27.93 19.89 30.66
N ASN A 76 27.06 20.17 29.69
CA ASN A 76 27.39 20.16 28.26
C ASN A 76 27.91 21.51 27.73
N ARG A 77 28.22 22.48 28.61
CA ARG A 77 28.75 23.78 28.16
C ARG A 77 30.18 23.65 27.60
N PRO A 78 30.56 24.50 26.63
CA PRO A 78 31.86 24.40 25.96
C PRO A 78 33.07 24.55 26.90
N ASP A 79 32.93 25.32 27.98
CA ASP A 79 33.95 25.54 29.01
C ASP A 79 34.25 24.27 29.81
N VAL A 80 33.21 23.55 30.24
CA VAL A 80 33.34 22.25 30.92
C VAL A 80 33.99 21.23 29.99
N LEU A 81 33.50 21.13 28.75
CA LEU A 81 34.03 20.17 27.78
C LEU A 81 35.48 20.50 27.36
N GLN A 82 35.84 21.77 27.28
CA GLN A 82 37.22 22.21 27.03
C GLN A 82 38.16 21.88 28.19
N ALA A 83 37.69 21.97 29.44
CA ALA A 83 38.48 21.52 30.59
C ALA A 83 38.65 19.98 30.61
N VAL A 84 37.66 19.24 30.11
CA VAL A 84 37.75 17.78 29.96
C VAL A 84 38.75 17.39 28.87
N THR A 85 38.80 18.10 27.73
CA THR A 85 39.80 17.82 26.68
C THR A 85 41.24 18.09 27.14
N GLN A 86 41.46 19.03 28.06
CA GLN A 86 42.78 19.23 28.67
C GLN A 86 43.25 18.04 29.51
N LYS A 87 42.31 17.33 30.18
CA LYS A 87 42.60 16.11 30.97
C LYS A 87 42.63 14.85 30.10
N ILE A 88 41.97 14.86 28.95
CA ILE A 88 41.95 13.76 27.96
C ILE A 88 42.28 14.31 26.57
N PRO A 89 43.57 14.47 26.21
CA PRO A 89 43.98 15.12 24.97
C PRO A 89 43.62 14.36 23.69
N ALA A 90 43.12 13.13 23.80
CA ALA A 90 42.76 12.27 22.67
C ALA A 90 41.39 12.60 22.04
N ILE A 91 40.59 13.51 22.62
CA ILE A 91 39.19 13.74 22.21
C ILE A 91 38.95 15.23 22.00
N THR A 92 38.25 15.59 20.91
CA THR A 92 37.87 16.98 20.62
C THR A 92 36.55 17.38 21.28
N VAL A 93 36.33 18.68 21.49
CA VAL A 93 35.09 19.21 22.10
C VAL A 93 33.84 18.80 21.31
N GLN A 94 33.93 18.78 19.97
CA GLN A 94 32.82 18.34 19.10
C GLN A 94 32.52 16.84 19.21
N GLN A 95 33.52 16.01 19.51
CA GLN A 95 33.33 14.58 19.77
C GLN A 95 32.71 14.36 21.16
N LEU A 96 33.16 15.12 22.18
CA LEU A 96 32.58 15.06 23.52
C LEU A 96 31.11 15.47 23.55
N GLN A 97 30.71 16.53 22.83
CA GLN A 97 29.30 16.93 22.72
C GLN A 97 28.38 15.84 22.16
N LYS A 98 28.93 14.92 21.35
CA LYS A 98 28.17 13.79 20.78
C LYS A 98 28.21 12.54 21.66
N GLN A 99 29.24 12.41 22.50
CA GLN A 99 29.50 11.21 23.30
C GLN A 99 29.02 11.35 24.74
N VAL A 100 28.81 12.56 25.23
CA VAL A 100 28.37 12.84 26.60
C VAL A 100 26.95 13.34 26.58
N SER A 101 26.14 12.81 27.48
CA SER A 101 24.81 13.34 27.73
C SER A 101 24.46 13.38 29.19
N ASP A 102 23.80 14.45 29.58
CA ASP A 102 23.19 14.65 30.88
C ASP A 102 21.68 14.45 30.80
N SER A 103 21.10 13.88 31.85
CA SER A 103 19.66 13.84 32.04
C SER A 103 19.33 13.91 33.54
N PRO A 104 18.51 14.86 33.99
CA PRO A 104 18.01 14.85 35.36
C PRO A 104 17.06 13.68 35.54
N LEU A 105 17.25 12.89 36.60
CA LEU A 105 16.39 11.76 36.90
C LEU A 105 15.06 12.28 37.50
N ASN A 106 13.94 11.91 36.88
CA ASN A 106 12.63 12.48 37.19
C ASN A 106 12.28 12.39 38.69
N ASN A 107 11.82 13.52 39.26
CA ASN A 107 11.43 13.64 40.66
C ASN A 107 12.55 13.32 41.66
N THR A 108 13.80 13.49 41.27
CA THR A 108 14.96 13.32 42.16
C THR A 108 15.95 14.49 41.99
N PRO A 109 16.74 14.82 43.02
CA PRO A 109 17.84 15.78 42.92
C PRO A 109 19.09 15.19 42.24
N ILE A 110 18.93 14.10 41.48
CA ILE A 110 20.03 13.33 40.88
C ILE A 110 20.14 13.66 39.39
N ILE A 111 21.35 13.96 38.95
CA ILE A 111 21.72 14.12 37.55
C ILE A 111 22.46 12.87 37.09
N GLN A 112 21.96 12.26 36.02
CA GLN A 112 22.60 11.14 35.34
C GLN A 112 23.50 11.65 34.23
N VAL A 113 24.78 11.28 34.26
CA VAL A 113 25.76 11.61 33.22
C VAL A 113 26.18 10.34 32.51
N CYS A 114 25.80 10.21 31.24
CA CYS A 114 26.14 9.08 30.38
C CYS A 114 27.26 9.45 29.40
N ALA A 115 28.17 8.49 29.18
CA ALA A 115 29.25 8.59 28.22
C ALA A 115 29.24 7.39 27.26
N LEU A 116 29.35 7.67 25.97
CA LEU A 116 29.43 6.69 24.89
C LEU A 116 30.88 6.59 24.38
N ALA A 117 31.43 5.39 24.34
CA ALA A 117 32.74 5.14 23.74
C ALA A 117 32.84 3.74 23.12
N GLU A 118 33.88 3.52 22.31
CA GLU A 118 34.15 2.23 21.66
C GLU A 118 34.68 1.17 22.64
N SER A 119 35.16 1.59 23.82
CA SER A 119 35.68 0.71 24.88
C SER A 119 34.95 0.95 26.21
N PRO A 120 34.63 -0.12 26.98
CA PRO A 120 34.01 0.01 28.30
C PRO A 120 34.83 0.87 29.27
N THR A 121 36.16 0.72 29.22
CA THR A 121 37.09 1.46 30.07
C THR A 121 37.16 2.93 29.70
N GLN A 122 37.08 3.24 28.41
CA GLN A 122 37.09 4.61 27.90
C GLN A 122 35.77 5.31 28.23
N ALA A 123 34.62 4.65 28.06
CA ALA A 123 33.31 5.20 28.44
C ALA A 123 33.28 5.54 29.94
N THR A 124 33.77 4.63 30.77
CA THR A 124 33.88 4.83 32.23
C THR A 124 34.78 6.01 32.59
N ARG A 125 35.97 6.08 31.97
CA ARG A 125 36.92 7.16 32.20
C ARG A 125 36.32 8.51 31.76
N LEU A 126 35.62 8.53 30.63
CA LEU A 126 34.98 9.72 30.10
C LEU A 126 33.89 10.24 31.06
N ALA A 127 32.94 9.40 31.45
CA ALA A 127 31.87 9.75 32.40
C ALA A 127 32.43 10.30 33.72
N ASN A 128 33.38 9.58 34.33
CA ASN A 128 33.98 9.99 35.60
C ASN A 128 34.80 11.30 35.47
N THR A 129 35.49 11.50 34.34
CA THR A 129 36.28 12.72 34.12
C THR A 129 35.39 13.94 33.88
N VAL A 130 34.28 13.78 33.15
CA VAL A 130 33.29 14.84 32.95
C VAL A 130 32.71 15.26 34.29
N VAL A 131 32.21 14.30 35.08
CA VAL A 131 31.60 14.57 36.40
C VAL A 131 32.58 15.26 37.34
N THR A 132 33.80 14.73 37.48
CA THR A 132 34.80 15.33 38.39
C THR A 132 35.26 16.73 37.94
N THR A 133 35.35 16.97 36.64
CA THR A 133 35.75 18.28 36.10
C THR A 133 34.63 19.31 36.23
N PHE A 134 33.37 18.90 36.02
CA PHE A 134 32.21 19.74 36.24
C PHE A 134 32.11 20.21 37.69
N ILE A 135 32.18 19.28 38.66
CA ILE A 135 32.19 19.62 40.09
C ILE A 135 33.31 20.60 40.42
N GLN A 136 34.51 20.35 39.91
CA GLN A 136 35.67 21.20 40.17
C GLN A 136 35.48 22.64 39.65
N LEU A 137 34.93 22.80 38.44
CA LEU A 137 34.68 24.12 37.85
C LEU A 137 33.57 24.87 38.59
N GLN A 138 32.47 24.19 38.92
CA GLN A 138 31.36 24.80 39.65
C GLN A 138 31.77 25.27 41.05
N ASN A 139 32.45 24.41 41.81
CA ASN A 139 32.94 24.78 43.14
C ASN A 139 33.90 25.96 43.08
N THR A 140 34.74 26.04 42.02
CA THR A 140 35.65 27.18 41.83
C THR A 140 34.89 28.48 41.56
N HIS A 141 33.89 28.44 40.66
CA HIS A 141 33.09 29.60 40.30
C HIS A 141 32.28 30.13 41.50
N ILE A 142 31.59 29.26 42.22
CA ILE A 142 30.80 29.60 43.41
C ILE A 142 31.70 30.17 44.52
N THR A 143 32.84 29.52 44.79
CA THR A 143 33.80 30.00 45.79
C THR A 143 34.35 31.38 45.43
N GLN A 144 34.60 31.66 44.15
CA GLN A 144 35.05 32.98 43.70
C GLN A 144 33.97 34.05 43.88
N GLN A 145 32.73 33.77 43.51
CA GLN A 145 31.61 34.70 43.70
C GLN A 145 31.39 35.03 45.18
N LEU A 146 31.31 34.00 46.03
CA LEU A 146 31.16 34.18 47.48
C LEU A 146 32.33 34.96 48.09
N LYS A 147 33.58 34.73 47.63
CA LYS A 147 34.74 35.54 48.06
C LYS A 147 34.64 37.00 47.65
N ILE A 148 34.10 37.30 46.48
CA ILE A 148 33.89 38.68 46.02
C ILE A 148 32.81 39.36 46.87
N GLU A 149 31.71 38.68 47.16
CA GLU A 149 30.63 39.19 48.02
C GLU A 149 31.11 39.40 49.46
N ALA A 150 31.81 38.41 50.04
CA ALA A 150 32.41 38.52 51.36
C ALA A 150 33.33 39.75 51.47
N ARG A 151 34.12 40.04 50.43
CA ARG A 151 34.98 41.25 50.39
C ARG A 151 34.18 42.55 50.33
N LYS A 152 33.06 42.58 49.60
CA LYS A 152 32.19 43.76 49.53
C LYS A 152 31.54 44.05 50.88
N ILE A 153 31.00 43.02 51.54
CA ILE A 153 30.39 43.17 52.86
C ILE A 153 31.43 43.49 53.93
N ALA A 154 32.62 42.86 53.88
CA ALA A 154 33.70 43.21 54.80
C ALA A 154 34.07 44.70 54.76
N ARG A 155 34.08 45.30 53.56
CA ARG A 155 34.28 46.75 53.41
C ARG A 155 33.13 47.56 53.99
N SER A 156 31.88 47.19 53.71
CA SER A 156 30.73 47.91 54.26
C SER A 156 30.62 47.79 55.78
N VAL A 157 31.03 46.66 56.37
CA VAL A 157 31.17 46.48 57.82
C VAL A 157 32.21 47.45 58.37
N GLN A 158 33.36 47.58 57.71
CA GLN A 158 34.40 48.51 58.11
C GLN A 158 33.93 49.97 58.02
N ASP A 159 33.25 50.35 56.94
CA ASP A 159 32.71 51.70 56.75
C ASP A 159 31.62 52.03 57.79
N ALA A 160 30.72 51.07 58.06
CA ALA A 160 29.69 51.22 59.09
C ALA A 160 30.30 51.34 60.48
N LYS A 161 31.38 50.60 60.76
CA LYS A 161 32.11 50.73 62.03
C LYS A 161 32.72 52.11 62.19
N GLN A 162 33.33 52.64 61.13
CA GLN A 162 33.89 54.00 61.13
C GLN A 162 32.80 55.07 61.36
N GLN A 163 31.60 54.89 60.80
CA GLN A 163 30.47 55.80 61.03
C GLN A 163 29.99 55.77 62.49
N GLU A 164 29.94 54.59 63.11
CA GLU A 164 29.61 54.44 64.53
C GLU A 164 30.64 55.17 65.40
N ASP A 165 31.94 54.97 65.14
CA ASP A 165 33.02 55.58 65.91
C ASP A 165 33.03 57.12 65.76
N ASN A 166 32.82 57.63 64.55
CA ASN A 166 32.69 59.09 64.30
C ASN A 166 31.47 59.69 65.01
N ALA A 167 30.33 58.99 65.03
CA ALA A 167 29.12 59.44 65.71
C ALA A 167 29.29 59.47 67.24
N GLN A 168 30.03 58.49 67.79
CA GLN A 168 30.43 58.46 69.20
C GLN A 168 31.38 59.61 69.55
N GLU A 169 32.35 59.93 68.69
CA GLU A 169 33.25 61.07 68.90
C GLU A 169 32.49 62.42 68.90
N GLN A 170 31.51 62.57 68.00
CA GLN A 170 30.63 63.74 67.99
C GLN A 170 29.78 63.86 69.26
N LEU A 171 29.32 62.74 69.83
CA LEU A 171 28.61 62.74 71.11
C LEU A 171 29.52 63.23 72.24
N ILE A 172 30.77 62.75 72.30
CA ILE A 172 31.77 63.21 73.28
C ILE A 172 31.98 64.73 73.14
N ASN A 173 32.15 65.23 71.92
CA ASN A 173 32.31 66.65 71.65
C ASN A 173 31.07 67.48 72.09
N LEU A 174 29.85 67.02 71.80
CA LEU A 174 28.61 67.69 72.24
C LEU A 174 28.44 67.69 73.78
N GLN A 175 28.90 66.64 74.46
CA GLN A 175 28.89 66.56 75.93
C GLN A 175 29.88 67.56 76.55
N THR A 176 31.10 67.68 75.99
CA THR A 176 32.10 68.64 76.48
C THR A 176 31.72 70.10 76.27
N LEU A 177 30.91 70.40 75.24
CA LEU A 177 30.42 71.75 74.92
C LEU A 177 29.12 72.14 75.68
N HIS A 178 28.64 71.32 76.62
CA HIS A 178 27.40 71.54 77.39
C HIS A 178 26.16 71.84 76.53
N ALA A 179 25.96 71.09 75.44
CA ALA A 179 24.80 71.23 74.57
C ALA A 179 23.46 70.85 75.27
N SER A 180 22.31 71.25 74.70
CA SER A 180 20.99 70.97 75.27
C SER A 180 20.65 69.47 75.28
N ALA A 181 19.93 69.01 76.31
CA ALA A 181 19.57 67.60 76.52
C ALA A 181 18.86 66.95 75.31
N ALA A 182 18.05 67.73 74.57
CA ALA A 182 17.38 67.24 73.36
C ALA A 182 18.35 66.89 72.21
N ARG A 183 19.45 67.63 72.05
CA ARG A 183 20.48 67.34 71.03
C ARG A 183 21.30 66.10 71.37
N ILE A 184 21.57 65.89 72.66
CA ILE A 184 22.26 64.69 73.15
C ILE A 184 21.37 63.45 72.93
N ALA A 185 20.07 63.54 73.22
CA ALA A 185 19.12 62.46 72.95
C ALA A 185 19.06 62.11 71.45
N GLN A 186 18.95 63.12 70.57
CA GLN A 186 18.95 62.90 69.12
C GLN A 186 20.24 62.22 68.61
N GLN A 187 21.40 62.58 69.16
CA GLN A 187 22.68 61.94 68.79
C GLN A 187 22.80 60.50 69.34
N ASN A 188 22.19 60.20 70.49
CA ASN A 188 22.12 58.83 70.97
C ASN A 188 21.25 57.95 70.07
N ASP A 189 20.15 58.51 69.52
CA ASP A 189 19.31 57.80 68.56
C ASP A 189 20.08 57.50 67.24
N THR A 190 20.92 58.43 66.76
CA THR A 190 21.75 58.20 65.57
C THR A 190 22.83 57.14 65.81
N ILE A 191 23.48 57.15 66.98
CA ILE A 191 24.44 56.09 67.36
C ILE A 191 23.74 54.72 67.40
N THR A 192 22.57 54.65 68.02
CA THR A 192 21.79 53.40 68.10
C THR A 192 21.43 52.88 66.70
N ALA A 193 21.05 53.78 65.78
CA ALA A 193 20.79 53.42 64.39
C ALA A 193 22.04 52.89 63.66
N HIS A 194 23.21 53.53 63.85
CA HIS A 194 24.48 53.04 63.28
C HIS A 194 24.90 51.69 63.87
N GLN A 195 24.69 51.48 65.17
CA GLN A 195 25.00 50.22 65.84
C GLN A 195 24.12 49.06 65.35
N ILE A 196 22.82 49.32 65.11
CA ILE A 196 21.91 48.34 64.49
C ILE A 196 22.40 47.98 63.08
N ASN A 197 22.79 48.97 62.27
CA ASN A 197 23.29 48.74 60.91
C ASN A 197 24.60 47.92 60.92
N TYR A 198 25.55 48.26 61.80
CA TYR A 198 26.80 47.51 61.95
C TYR A 198 26.54 46.05 62.34
N ASN A 199 25.70 45.81 63.36
CA ASN A 199 25.36 44.45 63.80
C ASN A 199 24.64 43.63 62.71
N ALA A 200 23.78 44.28 61.92
CA ALA A 200 23.12 43.64 60.77
C ALA A 200 24.13 43.24 59.68
N LEU A 201 25.05 44.14 59.32
CA LEU A 201 26.12 43.85 58.35
C LEU A 201 27.09 42.78 58.86
N GLN A 202 27.44 42.79 60.15
CA GLN A 202 28.29 41.78 60.78
C GLN A 202 27.63 40.40 60.74
N THR A 203 26.32 40.33 60.98
CA THR A 203 25.54 39.09 60.89
C THR A 203 25.55 38.57 59.45
N SER A 204 25.33 39.44 58.46
CA SER A 204 25.41 39.08 57.05
C SER A 204 26.81 38.59 56.64
N TYR A 205 27.88 39.20 57.16
CA TYR A 205 29.24 38.75 56.93
C TYR A 205 29.50 37.34 57.47
N ASN A 206 29.05 37.07 58.70
CA ASN A 206 29.19 35.74 59.31
C ASN A 206 28.40 34.67 58.55
N GLN A 207 27.22 35.00 58.02
CA GLN A 207 26.43 34.10 57.17
C GLN A 207 27.17 33.71 55.89
N ILE A 208 27.78 34.67 55.19
CA ILE A 208 28.57 34.38 53.98
C ILE A 208 29.82 33.53 54.32
N GLN A 209 30.46 33.78 55.47
CA GLN A 209 31.58 32.95 55.93
C GLN A 209 31.17 31.49 56.18
N GLN A 210 29.97 31.27 56.74
CA GLN A 210 29.43 29.91 56.89
C GLN A 210 29.13 29.25 55.54
N GLN A 211 28.57 29.99 54.59
CA GLN A 211 28.35 29.49 53.23
C GLN A 211 29.67 29.13 52.52
N LEU A 212 30.74 29.90 52.72
CA LEU A 212 32.06 29.58 52.19
C LEU A 212 32.61 28.24 52.72
N LEU A 213 32.35 27.92 53.99
CA LEU A 213 32.75 26.63 54.58
C LEU A 213 31.93 25.44 54.03
N GLN A 214 30.68 25.68 53.62
CA GLN A 214 29.77 24.66 53.10
C GLN A 214 29.79 24.53 51.57
N SER A 215 30.42 25.48 50.86
CA SER A 215 30.48 25.54 49.39
C SER A 215 31.08 24.31 48.70
N GLY A 216 31.77 23.43 49.44
CA GLY A 216 32.28 22.16 48.93
C GLY A 216 31.22 21.05 48.74
N ASN A 217 30.00 21.21 49.26
CA ASN A 217 28.99 20.13 49.35
C ASN A 217 27.78 20.29 48.39
N ILE A 218 27.81 21.26 47.47
CA ILE A 218 26.66 21.55 46.57
C ILE A 218 26.45 20.43 45.54
N LEU A 219 27.54 19.84 45.05
CA LEU A 219 27.52 18.74 44.09
C LEU A 219 28.29 17.55 44.65
N THR A 220 27.60 16.45 44.92
CA THR A 220 28.18 15.23 45.48
C THR A 220 28.06 14.06 44.51
N ILE A 221 29.08 13.20 44.44
CA ILE A 221 29.04 12.00 43.60
C ILE A 221 28.30 10.91 44.37
N VAL A 222 27.13 10.50 43.89
CA VAL A 222 26.37 9.37 44.44
C VAL A 222 27.00 8.05 44.00
N GLN A 223 27.29 7.94 42.71
CA GLN A 223 27.86 6.73 42.12
C GLN A 223 28.81 7.06 40.97
N MET A 224 30.04 6.55 41.06
CA MET A 224 31.01 6.59 39.96
C MET A 224 30.61 5.58 38.88
N ALA A 225 30.89 5.91 37.62
CA ALA A 225 30.65 5.01 36.50
C ALA A 225 31.48 3.73 36.63
N THR A 226 30.86 2.60 36.27
CA THR A 226 31.47 1.27 36.22
C THR A 226 31.51 0.77 34.76
N PRO A 227 32.48 -0.09 34.39
CA PRO A 227 32.61 -0.56 33.02
C PRO A 227 31.45 -1.48 32.64
N PRO A 228 30.68 -1.14 31.58
CA PRO A 228 29.56 -1.96 31.13
C PRO A 228 30.04 -3.29 30.54
N THR A 229 29.31 -4.37 30.82
CA THR A 229 29.65 -5.74 30.37
C THR A 229 29.15 -6.04 28.95
N THR A 230 28.16 -5.29 28.46
CA THR A 230 27.54 -5.49 27.15
C THR A 230 27.49 -4.18 26.36
N PRO A 231 27.74 -4.20 25.04
CA PRO A 231 27.59 -3.03 24.20
C PRO A 231 26.10 -2.70 24.02
N VAL A 232 25.79 -1.41 23.94
CA VAL A 232 24.42 -0.90 23.69
C VAL A 232 24.06 -0.99 22.20
N SER A 233 25.08 -0.88 21.33
CA SER A 233 24.96 -1.03 19.88
C SER A 233 26.20 -1.72 19.30
N PRO A 234 26.06 -2.59 18.28
CA PRO A 234 24.83 -3.09 17.68
C PRO A 234 24.18 -4.24 18.49
N ARG A 235 22.85 -4.30 18.53
CA ARG A 235 22.09 -5.42 19.14
C ARG A 235 22.03 -6.61 18.17
N ILE A 236 23.11 -7.38 18.09
CA ILE A 236 23.32 -8.42 17.07
C ILE A 236 22.13 -9.39 16.95
N VAL A 237 21.65 -9.93 18.08
CA VAL A 237 20.55 -10.91 18.11
C VAL A 237 19.24 -10.29 17.61
N LEU A 238 18.93 -9.08 18.05
CA LEU A 238 17.69 -8.38 17.67
C LEU A 238 17.71 -8.02 16.18
N ASN A 239 18.80 -7.43 15.70
CA ASN A 239 18.94 -6.98 14.32
C ASN A 239 18.90 -8.16 13.33
N THR A 240 19.49 -9.30 13.70
CA THR A 240 19.51 -10.50 12.85
C THR A 240 18.16 -11.20 12.81
N LEU A 241 17.44 -11.28 13.95
CA LEU A 241 16.06 -11.77 13.97
C LEU A 241 15.11 -10.87 13.17
N ALA A 242 15.25 -9.55 13.29
CA ALA A 242 14.44 -8.60 12.51
C ALA A 242 14.68 -8.76 11.00
N ALA A 243 15.94 -8.91 10.58
CA ALA A 243 16.27 -9.17 9.18
C ALA A 243 15.75 -10.53 8.69
N ALA A 244 15.75 -11.56 9.53
CA ALA A 244 15.17 -12.88 9.22
C ALA A 244 13.67 -12.79 8.97
N ALA A 245 12.94 -12.13 9.86
CA ALA A 245 11.49 -11.95 9.74
C ALA A 245 11.14 -11.14 8.48
N LEU A 246 11.88 -10.04 8.23
CA LEU A 246 11.62 -9.16 7.09
C LEU A 246 11.92 -9.84 5.75
N SER A 247 13.04 -10.56 5.64
CA SER A 247 13.42 -11.27 4.42
C SER A 247 12.46 -12.43 4.10
N LEU A 248 11.99 -13.16 5.13
CA LEU A 248 10.97 -14.21 4.97
C LEU A 248 9.67 -13.63 4.40
N LEU A 249 9.21 -12.53 5.00
CA LEU A 249 7.98 -11.88 4.62
C LEU A 249 8.05 -11.28 3.19
N MET A 250 9.15 -10.60 2.85
CA MET A 250 9.38 -10.08 1.49
C MET A 250 9.41 -11.19 0.44
N MET A 251 10.04 -12.33 0.76
CA MET A 251 10.21 -13.42 -0.19
C MET A 251 8.91 -14.21 -0.43
N VAL A 252 8.10 -14.39 0.61
CA VAL A 252 6.72 -14.91 0.48
C VAL A 252 5.91 -14.01 -0.47
N VAL A 253 5.97 -12.69 -0.28
CA VAL A 253 5.28 -11.73 -1.17
C VAL A 253 5.81 -11.83 -2.60
N PHE A 254 7.12 -11.91 -2.81
CA PHE A 254 7.71 -12.05 -4.13
C PHE A 254 7.22 -13.30 -4.87
N VAL A 255 7.20 -14.46 -4.20
CA VAL A 255 6.69 -15.72 -4.78
C VAL A 255 5.22 -15.60 -5.18
N LEU A 256 4.40 -14.92 -4.38
CA LEU A 256 2.99 -14.68 -4.69
C LEU A 256 2.81 -13.75 -5.90
N VAL A 257 3.61 -12.68 -5.98
CA VAL A 257 3.60 -11.75 -7.12
C VAL A 257 4.10 -12.42 -8.39
N TRP A 258 5.13 -13.26 -8.29
CA TRP A 258 5.68 -14.01 -9.40
C TRP A 258 4.65 -14.98 -9.99
N ASP A 259 3.90 -15.69 -9.14
CA ASP A 259 2.78 -16.54 -9.58
C ASP A 259 1.67 -15.70 -10.23
N TRP A 260 1.37 -14.51 -9.69
CA TRP A 260 0.36 -13.61 -10.25
C TRP A 260 0.70 -13.08 -11.66
N MET A 261 1.99 -12.85 -11.94
CA MET A 261 2.45 -12.44 -13.26
C MET A 261 2.37 -13.56 -14.30
N ASN A 262 2.20 -14.81 -13.87
CA ASN A 262 2.16 -15.95 -14.76
C ASN A 262 0.74 -16.14 -15.35
N THR A 263 0.57 -15.80 -16.63
CA THR A 263 -0.74 -15.79 -17.34
C THR A 263 -0.94 -16.99 -18.29
N THR A 264 -0.17 -18.05 -18.08
CA THR A 264 -0.26 -19.30 -18.86
C THR A 264 -1.56 -20.06 -18.57
N ILE A 265 -2.16 -20.65 -19.60
CA ILE A 265 -3.38 -21.46 -19.49
C ILE A 265 -3.02 -22.87 -18.99
N LYS A 266 -3.64 -23.33 -17.91
CA LYS A 266 -3.34 -24.65 -17.31
C LYS A 266 -4.55 -25.59 -17.29
N THR A 267 -5.78 -25.05 -17.27
CA THR A 267 -7.01 -25.83 -17.13
C THR A 267 -8.12 -25.42 -18.11
N VAL A 268 -9.14 -26.27 -18.23
CA VAL A 268 -10.33 -26.07 -19.09
C VAL A 268 -10.98 -24.73 -18.80
N ASP A 269 -11.15 -24.40 -17.52
CA ASP A 269 -11.73 -23.13 -17.10
C ASP A 269 -10.86 -21.92 -17.48
N ASP A 270 -9.52 -22.06 -17.46
CA ASP A 270 -8.60 -20.96 -17.79
C ASP A 270 -8.79 -20.53 -19.27
N VAL A 271 -9.11 -21.48 -20.16
CA VAL A 271 -9.41 -21.19 -21.56
C VAL A 271 -10.66 -20.32 -21.67
N GLU A 272 -11.74 -20.71 -21.00
CA GLU A 272 -13.02 -20.00 -21.08
C GLU A 272 -12.93 -18.59 -20.49
N ALA A 273 -12.11 -18.42 -19.47
CA ALA A 273 -12.02 -17.17 -18.75
C ALA A 273 -10.95 -16.20 -19.25
N LEU A 274 -9.77 -16.72 -19.57
CA LEU A 274 -8.64 -15.89 -20.02
C LEU A 274 -8.70 -15.68 -21.53
N ALA A 275 -9.01 -16.75 -22.28
CA ALA A 275 -9.03 -16.69 -23.74
C ALA A 275 -10.42 -16.39 -24.31
N GLN A 276 -11.51 -16.54 -23.55
CA GLN A 276 -12.90 -16.39 -24.03
C GLN A 276 -13.22 -17.34 -25.20
N LEU A 277 -12.60 -18.51 -25.19
CA LEU A 277 -12.85 -19.60 -26.14
C LEU A 277 -13.44 -20.76 -25.38
N SER A 278 -14.20 -21.60 -26.07
CA SER A 278 -14.73 -22.79 -25.41
C SER A 278 -13.66 -23.88 -25.31
N ALA A 279 -13.62 -24.60 -24.19
CA ALA A 279 -12.75 -25.74 -24.01
C ALA A 279 -13.51 -27.04 -24.30
N LEU A 280 -12.89 -27.95 -25.08
CA LEU A 280 -13.49 -29.25 -25.40
C LEU A 280 -13.15 -30.31 -24.37
N GLY A 281 -12.01 -30.15 -23.68
CA GLY A 281 -11.56 -31.04 -22.62
C GLY A 281 -10.05 -30.95 -22.40
N SER A 282 -9.58 -31.75 -21.44
CA SER A 282 -8.17 -31.83 -21.05
C SER A 282 -7.66 -33.26 -21.04
N ILE A 283 -6.47 -33.47 -21.59
CA ILE A 283 -5.77 -34.75 -21.65
C ILE A 283 -4.70 -34.78 -20.53
N PRO A 284 -4.72 -35.78 -19.63
CA PRO A 284 -3.75 -35.88 -18.55
C PRO A 284 -2.34 -36.23 -19.05
N CYS A 285 -1.32 -35.79 -18.31
CA CYS A 285 0.07 -36.14 -18.58
C CYS A 285 0.39 -37.56 -18.08
N VAL A 286 0.74 -38.46 -19.00
CA VAL A 286 1.17 -39.84 -18.68
C VAL A 286 2.67 -39.84 -18.35
N LYS A 287 3.05 -40.45 -17.21
CA LYS A 287 4.46 -40.59 -16.80
C LYS A 287 5.14 -41.66 -17.67
N GLU A 288 6.42 -41.45 -18.00
CA GLU A 288 7.18 -42.34 -18.90
C GLU A 288 7.29 -43.80 -18.45
N GLY A 289 7.08 -44.11 -17.17
CA GLY A 289 7.09 -45.48 -16.62
C GLY A 289 5.83 -46.32 -16.90
N GLU A 290 4.75 -45.72 -17.41
CA GLU A 290 3.50 -46.42 -17.76
C GLU A 290 3.36 -46.75 -19.25
N LYS A 291 4.40 -46.51 -20.05
CA LYS A 291 4.46 -46.93 -21.46
C LYS A 291 4.63 -48.45 -21.55
N LYS A 292 3.58 -49.23 -21.25
CA LYS A 292 3.57 -50.66 -21.54
C LYS A 292 3.37 -50.87 -23.05
N THR A 293 4.35 -51.55 -23.63
CA THR A 293 4.35 -52.31 -24.90
C THR A 293 4.31 -51.54 -26.22
N HIS A 294 5.30 -51.84 -27.06
CA HIS A 294 5.74 -51.12 -28.26
C HIS A 294 5.01 -51.51 -29.56
N ASP A 295 3.88 -52.24 -29.49
CA ASP A 295 3.31 -52.93 -30.65
C ASP A 295 1.85 -52.62 -31.02
N GLN A 296 1.17 -51.72 -30.31
CA GLN A 296 -0.21 -51.32 -30.62
C GLN A 296 -0.33 -49.80 -30.78
N LEU A 297 -1.21 -49.36 -31.69
CA LEU A 297 -1.53 -47.96 -31.97
C LEU A 297 -1.65 -47.14 -30.66
N PRO A 298 -0.87 -46.05 -30.48
CA PRO A 298 -0.65 -45.52 -29.16
C PRO A 298 -1.77 -44.55 -28.73
N LEU A 299 -2.27 -44.80 -27.51
CA LEU A 299 -2.82 -43.88 -26.49
C LEU A 299 -4.29 -44.07 -26.06
N VAL A 300 -5.15 -44.75 -26.82
CA VAL A 300 -6.54 -45.03 -26.38
C VAL A 300 -6.65 -46.26 -25.46
N ASN A 301 -5.54 -46.88 -25.04
CA ASN A 301 -5.57 -48.03 -24.11
C ASN A 301 -5.11 -47.65 -22.69
N ILE A 302 -4.88 -46.37 -22.44
CA ILE A 302 -4.59 -45.83 -21.11
C ILE A 302 -5.89 -45.24 -20.60
N GLU A 303 -6.54 -45.91 -19.66
CA GLU A 303 -7.88 -45.60 -19.13
C GLU A 303 -8.16 -44.09 -18.94
N PRO A 304 -7.30 -43.29 -18.27
CA PRO A 304 -7.55 -41.85 -18.10
C PRO A 304 -7.42 -41.02 -19.39
N VAL A 305 -6.64 -41.47 -20.39
CA VAL A 305 -6.52 -40.80 -21.69
C VAL A 305 -7.71 -41.15 -22.58
N GLU A 306 -8.15 -42.40 -22.57
CA GLU A 306 -9.33 -42.86 -23.28
C GLU A 306 -10.61 -42.14 -22.82
N GLN A 307 -10.82 -42.04 -21.50
CA GLN A 307 -11.94 -41.28 -20.93
C GLN A 307 -11.90 -39.80 -21.33
N ALA A 308 -10.70 -39.20 -21.38
CA ALA A 308 -10.55 -37.81 -21.81
C ALA A 308 -10.95 -37.62 -23.28
N PHE A 309 -10.51 -38.51 -24.18
CA PHE A 309 -10.89 -38.43 -25.60
C PHE A 309 -12.36 -38.77 -25.86
N SER A 310 -12.94 -39.72 -25.12
CA SER A 310 -14.38 -39.99 -25.15
C SER A 310 -15.21 -38.77 -24.70
N THR A 311 -14.75 -38.06 -23.67
CA THR A 311 -15.38 -36.81 -23.23
C THR A 311 -15.27 -35.72 -24.31
N ILE A 312 -14.08 -35.55 -24.90
CA ILE A 312 -13.84 -34.58 -25.98
C ILE A 312 -14.71 -34.90 -27.20
N SER A 313 -14.82 -36.18 -27.60
CA SER A 313 -15.65 -36.58 -28.75
C SER A 313 -17.14 -36.37 -28.48
N THR A 314 -17.63 -36.64 -27.28
CA THR A 314 -19.02 -36.35 -26.89
C THR A 314 -19.30 -34.85 -26.89
N ASN A 315 -18.41 -34.03 -26.32
CA ASN A 315 -18.54 -32.58 -26.34
C ASN A 315 -18.49 -32.00 -27.76
N LEU A 316 -17.71 -32.63 -28.64
CA LEU A 316 -17.68 -32.30 -30.06
C LEU A 316 -19.03 -32.67 -30.71
N ALA A 317 -19.49 -33.92 -30.58
CA ALA A 317 -20.73 -34.41 -31.18
C ALA A 317 -21.97 -33.60 -30.73
N MET A 318 -22.04 -33.20 -29.45
CA MET A 318 -23.13 -32.36 -28.91
C MET A 318 -23.20 -30.96 -29.55
N ARG A 319 -22.16 -30.52 -30.24
CA ARG A 319 -22.10 -29.21 -30.90
C ARG A 319 -22.42 -29.27 -32.39
N TYR A 320 -22.54 -30.46 -33.00
CA TYR A 320 -22.73 -30.59 -34.44
C TYR A 320 -23.85 -31.55 -34.83
N SER A 321 -24.48 -31.26 -35.97
CA SER A 321 -25.55 -32.06 -36.58
C SER A 321 -25.33 -32.36 -38.07
N GLU A 322 -24.23 -31.90 -38.68
CA GLU A 322 -23.88 -32.14 -40.10
C GLU A 322 -22.44 -32.63 -40.27
N ALA A 323 -22.13 -33.21 -41.45
CA ALA A 323 -20.81 -33.72 -41.77
C ALA A 323 -19.82 -32.60 -42.11
N HIS A 324 -18.68 -32.58 -41.41
CA HIS A 324 -17.72 -31.46 -41.48
C HIS A 324 -16.27 -31.87 -41.66
N ALA A 325 -15.52 -31.01 -42.35
CA ALA A 325 -14.07 -31.01 -42.37
C ALA A 325 -13.50 -30.20 -41.20
N LEU A 326 -12.86 -30.90 -40.25
CA LEU A 326 -12.34 -30.37 -39.01
C LEU A 326 -10.80 -30.31 -39.03
N LEU A 327 -10.26 -29.11 -38.91
CA LEU A 327 -8.82 -28.87 -38.78
C LEU A 327 -8.36 -29.06 -37.34
N VAL A 328 -7.31 -29.84 -37.11
CA VAL A 328 -6.65 -29.91 -35.80
C VAL A 328 -5.27 -29.26 -35.92
N THR A 329 -5.07 -28.16 -35.20
CA THR A 329 -3.80 -27.40 -35.21
C THR A 329 -3.36 -26.98 -33.81
N SER A 330 -2.20 -26.35 -33.68
CA SER A 330 -1.66 -25.82 -32.43
C SER A 330 -0.99 -24.47 -32.67
N LEU A 331 -0.71 -23.72 -31.59
CA LEU A 331 0.11 -22.51 -31.68
C LEU A 331 1.57 -22.86 -31.93
N SER A 332 2.13 -23.71 -31.06
CA SER A 332 3.54 -24.01 -31.02
C SER A 332 3.82 -25.49 -31.29
N PRO A 333 5.00 -25.82 -31.87
CA PRO A 333 5.36 -27.20 -32.14
C PRO A 333 5.40 -28.04 -30.85
N ARG A 334 5.09 -29.34 -31.00
CA ARG A 334 5.08 -30.36 -29.92
C ARG A 334 3.98 -30.18 -28.86
N ALA A 335 2.95 -29.37 -29.12
CA ALA A 335 1.73 -29.30 -28.31
C ALA A 335 0.95 -30.64 -28.28
N GLY A 336 1.15 -31.49 -29.29
CA GLY A 336 0.54 -32.82 -29.39
C GLY A 336 -0.60 -32.94 -30.40
N THR A 337 -0.67 -32.05 -31.38
CA THR A 337 -1.68 -31.99 -32.44
C THR A 337 -1.95 -33.32 -33.11
N SER A 338 -0.92 -33.96 -33.69
CA SER A 338 -1.02 -35.25 -34.37
C SER A 338 -1.53 -36.35 -33.44
N THR A 339 -1.09 -36.32 -32.18
CA THR A 339 -1.56 -37.25 -31.15
C THR A 339 -3.04 -37.04 -30.84
N THR A 340 -3.47 -35.80 -30.68
CA THR A 340 -4.87 -35.44 -30.47
C THR A 340 -5.73 -35.82 -31.67
N ALA A 341 -5.27 -35.58 -32.90
CA ALA A 341 -5.98 -35.92 -34.12
C ALA A 341 -6.23 -37.43 -34.25
N ILE A 342 -5.21 -38.26 -34.03
CA ILE A 342 -5.33 -39.73 -34.05
C ILE A 342 -6.36 -40.22 -33.03
N ASN A 343 -6.21 -39.80 -31.77
CA ASN A 343 -7.05 -40.31 -30.68
C ASN A 343 -8.49 -39.79 -30.76
N LEU A 344 -8.68 -38.57 -31.26
CA LEU A 344 -10.01 -38.04 -31.55
C LEU A 344 -10.69 -38.82 -32.69
N ALA A 345 -9.96 -39.13 -33.76
CA ALA A 345 -10.47 -39.95 -34.86
C ALA A 345 -10.88 -41.36 -34.40
N LEU A 346 -10.05 -41.98 -33.55
CA LEU A 346 -10.34 -43.27 -32.93
C LEU A 346 -11.59 -43.22 -32.05
N ALA A 347 -11.73 -42.20 -31.20
CA ALA A 347 -12.88 -42.04 -30.31
C ALA A 347 -14.18 -41.89 -31.10
N LEU A 348 -14.19 -41.07 -32.16
CA LEU A 348 -15.35 -40.87 -33.02
C LEU A 348 -15.72 -42.12 -33.84
N ALA A 349 -14.70 -42.83 -34.37
CA ALA A 349 -14.92 -44.08 -35.10
C ALA A 349 -15.55 -45.18 -34.21
N ARG A 350 -15.10 -45.27 -32.95
CA ARG A 350 -15.65 -46.20 -31.96
C ARG A 350 -17.09 -45.87 -31.55
N THR A 351 -17.49 -44.60 -31.60
CA THR A 351 -18.89 -44.19 -31.38
C THR A 351 -19.79 -44.41 -32.59
N GLY A 352 -19.27 -45.01 -33.68
CA GLY A 352 -20.03 -45.37 -34.87
C GLY A 352 -19.97 -44.36 -36.02
N SER A 353 -19.30 -43.22 -35.85
CA SER A 353 -19.11 -42.24 -36.92
C SER A 353 -18.13 -42.76 -37.96
N ARG A 354 -18.40 -42.51 -39.24
CA ARG A 354 -17.48 -42.80 -40.34
C ARG A 354 -16.47 -41.67 -40.46
N VAL A 355 -15.22 -41.94 -40.08
CA VAL A 355 -14.18 -40.91 -39.93
C VAL A 355 -13.06 -41.10 -40.95
N LEU A 356 -12.71 -40.05 -41.67
CA LEU A 356 -11.47 -39.99 -42.47
C LEU A 356 -10.44 -39.12 -41.75
N LEU A 357 -9.31 -39.70 -41.38
CA LEU A 357 -8.15 -38.97 -40.86
C LEU A 357 -7.17 -38.67 -41.99
N ILE A 358 -6.86 -37.40 -42.21
CA ILE A 358 -5.91 -36.93 -43.22
C ILE A 358 -4.66 -36.38 -42.52
N ASP A 359 -3.48 -36.89 -42.90
CA ASP A 359 -2.20 -36.29 -42.52
C ASP A 359 -1.91 -35.08 -43.42
N GLY A 360 -2.34 -33.89 -42.99
CA GLY A 360 -2.12 -32.62 -43.68
C GLY A 360 -0.80 -31.95 -43.35
N ASN A 361 0.04 -32.56 -42.49
CA ASN A 361 1.32 -31.99 -42.11
C ASN A 361 2.43 -32.32 -43.13
N LEU A 362 2.40 -31.64 -44.27
CA LEU A 362 3.41 -31.78 -45.34
C LEU A 362 4.85 -31.40 -44.91
N LYS A 363 5.05 -30.88 -43.70
CA LYS A 363 6.38 -30.63 -43.14
C LYS A 363 6.96 -31.84 -42.43
N ARG A 364 6.14 -32.55 -41.65
CA ARG A 364 6.52 -33.66 -40.77
C ARG A 364 5.44 -34.75 -40.77
N GLY A 365 5.14 -35.32 -41.93
CA GLY A 365 4.13 -36.38 -42.09
C GLY A 365 4.57 -37.68 -41.44
N THR A 366 4.31 -37.84 -40.14
CA THR A 366 4.73 -39.01 -39.36
C THR A 366 3.59 -40.01 -39.12
N LEU A 367 2.35 -39.67 -39.46
CA LEU A 367 1.18 -40.49 -39.07
C LEU A 367 1.17 -41.87 -39.75
N HIS A 368 1.68 -41.98 -40.98
CA HIS A 368 1.76 -43.26 -41.71
C HIS A 368 2.57 -44.33 -40.97
N SER A 369 3.64 -43.93 -40.28
CA SER A 369 4.45 -44.83 -39.45
C SER A 369 3.70 -45.36 -38.23
N ILE A 370 2.78 -44.57 -37.69
CA ILE A 370 1.95 -44.92 -36.52
C ILE A 370 0.85 -45.90 -36.93
N PHE A 371 0.22 -45.68 -38.08
CA PHE A 371 -0.81 -46.58 -38.62
C PHE A 371 -0.24 -47.82 -39.34
N LYS A 372 1.08 -47.95 -39.47
CA LYS A 372 1.74 -48.97 -40.31
C LYS A 372 1.14 -49.01 -41.74
N HIS A 373 0.78 -47.83 -42.27
CA HIS A 373 0.14 -47.67 -43.57
C HIS A 373 1.18 -47.27 -44.63
N PRO A 374 1.14 -47.81 -45.87
CA PRO A 374 2.03 -47.37 -46.94
C PRO A 374 1.85 -45.88 -47.24
N ASN A 375 2.96 -45.17 -47.51
CA ASN A 375 3.00 -43.72 -47.80
C ASN A 375 3.44 -43.41 -49.24
N ASN A 376 3.32 -44.38 -50.15
CA ASN A 376 3.72 -44.21 -51.56
C ASN A 376 2.71 -43.36 -52.35
N TYR A 377 1.48 -43.29 -51.85
CA TYR A 377 0.37 -42.51 -52.40
C TYR A 377 -0.38 -41.86 -51.23
N GLY A 378 -0.71 -40.58 -51.33
CA GLY A 378 -1.40 -39.86 -50.24
C GLY A 378 -1.98 -38.52 -50.67
N LEU A 379 -2.18 -37.61 -49.70
CA LEU A 379 -2.79 -36.30 -49.90
C LEU A 379 -2.13 -35.52 -51.05
N THR A 380 -0.80 -35.55 -51.17
CA THR A 380 -0.09 -34.86 -52.26
C THR A 380 -0.48 -35.37 -53.64
N ASN A 381 -0.69 -36.67 -53.79
CA ASN A 381 -1.12 -37.29 -55.05
C ASN A 381 -2.57 -36.95 -55.36
N VAL A 382 -3.46 -37.07 -54.36
CA VAL A 382 -4.88 -36.72 -54.47
C VAL A 382 -5.08 -35.28 -54.94
N LEU A 383 -4.25 -34.36 -54.47
CA LEU A 383 -4.32 -32.94 -54.84
C LEU A 383 -3.79 -32.64 -56.25
N THR A 384 -2.87 -33.46 -56.78
CA THR A 384 -2.37 -33.34 -58.16
C THR A 384 -3.25 -34.06 -59.17
N GLU A 385 -3.91 -35.14 -58.75
CA GLU A 385 -4.78 -36.00 -59.57
C GLU A 385 -6.25 -35.57 -59.44
N SER A 386 -6.53 -34.26 -59.37
CA SER A 386 -7.86 -33.74 -59.05
C SER A 386 -8.94 -34.08 -60.09
N GLU A 387 -8.55 -34.45 -61.31
CA GLU A 387 -9.45 -34.86 -62.40
C GLU A 387 -10.24 -36.15 -62.05
N LEU A 388 -9.64 -37.06 -61.26
CA LEU A 388 -10.32 -38.28 -60.74
C LEU A 388 -11.52 -37.99 -59.84
N PHE A 389 -11.64 -36.75 -59.34
CA PHE A 389 -12.69 -36.32 -58.42
C PHE A 389 -13.62 -35.25 -59.01
N GLN A 390 -13.47 -34.89 -60.30
CA GLN A 390 -14.27 -33.86 -60.99
C GLN A 390 -15.48 -34.41 -61.76
N GLU A 391 -15.46 -35.67 -62.21
CA GLU A 391 -16.57 -36.32 -62.93
C GLU A 391 -17.22 -37.40 -62.03
N GLY A 392 -18.51 -37.23 -61.65
CA GLY A 392 -19.25 -38.26 -60.88
C GLY A 392 -19.63 -39.48 -61.73
N PRO A 393 -20.10 -40.64 -61.16
CA PRO A 393 -20.55 -40.87 -59.79
C PRO A 393 -19.84 -42.02 -59.00
N ASN A 394 -19.71 -41.83 -57.68
CA ASN A 394 -19.70 -42.75 -56.52
C ASN A 394 -18.92 -44.07 -56.50
N ALA A 395 -18.85 -44.85 -57.57
CA ALA A 395 -18.19 -46.17 -57.54
C ALA A 395 -16.67 -46.04 -57.37
N ASN A 396 -16.06 -45.08 -58.08
CA ASN A 396 -14.61 -44.86 -58.01
C ASN A 396 -14.15 -44.32 -56.65
N VAL A 397 -14.96 -43.45 -56.02
CA VAL A 397 -14.65 -42.87 -54.70
C VAL A 397 -14.82 -43.90 -53.60
N ALA A 398 -15.88 -44.73 -53.66
CA ALA A 398 -16.07 -45.84 -52.71
C ALA A 398 -14.97 -46.91 -52.86
N HIS A 399 -14.55 -47.21 -54.10
CA HIS A 399 -13.43 -48.10 -54.36
C HIS A 399 -12.10 -47.52 -53.85
N TRP A 400 -11.86 -46.23 -54.06
CA TRP A 400 -10.70 -45.52 -53.53
C TRP A 400 -10.69 -45.51 -51.99
N LEU A 401 -11.83 -45.23 -51.35
CA LEU A 401 -12.00 -45.30 -49.89
C LEU A 401 -11.72 -46.70 -49.35
N ASN A 402 -12.14 -47.76 -50.04
CA ASN A 402 -11.83 -49.13 -49.63
C ASN A 402 -10.31 -49.40 -49.57
N GLN A 403 -9.51 -48.72 -50.40
CA GLN A 403 -8.04 -48.84 -50.37
C GLN A 403 -7.40 -48.09 -49.19
N GLN A 404 -8.12 -47.13 -48.57
CA GLN A 404 -7.65 -46.35 -47.43
C GLN A 404 -8.17 -46.87 -46.07
N LYS A 405 -8.76 -48.07 -46.04
CA LYS A 405 -9.31 -48.67 -44.82
C LYS A 405 -8.19 -49.01 -43.83
N THR A 406 -8.37 -48.59 -42.59
CA THR A 406 -7.51 -49.03 -41.49
C THR A 406 -7.99 -50.35 -40.90
N SER A 407 -7.22 -50.94 -39.99
CA SER A 407 -7.64 -52.12 -39.21
C SER A 407 -8.78 -51.81 -38.21
N ILE A 408 -9.20 -50.55 -38.09
CA ILE A 408 -10.23 -50.10 -37.16
C ILE A 408 -11.52 -49.85 -37.93
N ALA A 409 -12.63 -50.40 -37.43
CA ALA A 409 -13.95 -50.20 -38.02
C ALA A 409 -14.31 -48.71 -38.06
N ASN A 410 -14.93 -48.27 -39.16
CA ASN A 410 -15.36 -46.90 -39.41
C ASN A 410 -14.24 -45.83 -39.46
N LEU A 411 -12.97 -46.24 -39.57
CA LEU A 411 -11.83 -45.32 -39.70
C LEU A 411 -11.04 -45.55 -40.99
N TRP A 412 -10.94 -44.49 -41.79
CA TRP A 412 -10.09 -44.40 -42.96
C TRP A 412 -8.91 -43.45 -42.69
N PHE A 413 -7.77 -43.73 -43.32
CA PHE A 413 -6.57 -42.92 -43.14
C PHE A 413 -5.93 -42.56 -44.48
N LEU A 414 -5.77 -41.26 -44.74
CA LEU A 414 -5.05 -40.73 -45.88
C LEU A 414 -3.69 -40.17 -45.41
N PRO A 415 -2.56 -40.82 -45.74
CA PRO A 415 -1.26 -40.29 -45.38
C PRO A 415 -0.88 -39.07 -46.23
N THR A 416 0.22 -38.40 -45.90
CA THR A 416 0.70 -37.23 -46.65
C THR A 416 1.01 -37.54 -48.11
N GLY A 417 1.54 -38.73 -48.40
CA GLY A 417 2.17 -39.08 -49.67
C GLY A 417 3.64 -38.66 -49.72
N PRO A 418 4.34 -38.94 -50.83
CA PRO A 418 5.73 -38.54 -51.03
C PRO A 418 5.85 -37.01 -50.96
N LEU A 419 6.68 -36.54 -50.01
CA LEU A 419 6.81 -35.11 -49.72
C LEU A 419 7.37 -34.34 -50.95
N PRO A 420 6.62 -33.38 -51.50
CA PRO A 420 7.02 -32.66 -52.71
C PRO A 420 8.14 -31.66 -52.43
N LYS A 421 8.99 -31.40 -53.44
CA LYS A 421 10.10 -30.42 -53.35
C LYS A 421 9.60 -28.99 -53.08
N GLN A 422 8.39 -28.65 -53.53
CA GLN A 422 7.71 -27.36 -53.23
C GLN A 422 6.42 -27.64 -52.45
N LYS A 423 6.40 -27.28 -51.15
CA LYS A 423 5.37 -27.71 -50.20
C LYS A 423 4.13 -26.81 -50.11
N ALA A 424 4.31 -25.49 -50.22
CA ALA A 424 3.24 -24.53 -49.95
C ALA A 424 2.29 -24.25 -51.14
N SER A 425 2.66 -24.66 -52.36
CA SER A 425 1.86 -24.42 -53.58
C SER A 425 0.75 -25.46 -53.77
N ILE A 426 0.97 -26.71 -53.35
CA ILE A 426 0.04 -27.83 -53.58
C ILE A 426 -1.23 -27.71 -52.74
N LEU A 427 -1.15 -27.16 -51.53
CA LEU A 427 -2.34 -26.93 -50.68
C LEU A 427 -3.22 -25.77 -51.13
N ARG A 428 -2.78 -24.96 -52.10
CA ARG A 428 -3.53 -23.80 -52.63
C ARG A 428 -4.22 -24.11 -53.96
N THR A 429 -4.14 -25.36 -54.45
CA THR A 429 -4.86 -25.79 -55.65
C THR A 429 -6.35 -25.97 -55.35
N PRO A 430 -7.24 -25.84 -56.34
CA PRO A 430 -8.67 -26.10 -56.16
C PRO A 430 -8.99 -27.56 -55.83
N GLY A 431 -8.00 -28.46 -55.92
CA GLY A 431 -8.16 -29.89 -55.66
C GLY A 431 -8.61 -30.22 -54.24
N LEU A 432 -8.13 -29.50 -53.21
CA LEU A 432 -8.50 -29.80 -51.82
C LEU A 432 -10.00 -29.51 -51.54
N PRO A 433 -10.55 -28.33 -51.88
CA PRO A 433 -11.99 -28.09 -51.78
C PRO A 433 -12.85 -29.08 -52.57
N ILE A 434 -12.43 -29.47 -53.79
CA ILE A 434 -13.16 -30.42 -54.64
C ILE A 434 -13.18 -31.81 -53.98
N PHE A 435 -12.03 -32.26 -53.50
CA PHE A 435 -11.88 -33.54 -52.81
C PHE A 435 -12.73 -33.60 -51.54
N LEU A 436 -12.65 -32.59 -50.66
CA LEU A 436 -13.43 -32.55 -49.43
C LEU A 436 -14.95 -32.52 -49.71
N LYS A 437 -15.39 -31.75 -50.71
CA LYS A 437 -16.81 -31.73 -51.12
C LYS A 437 -17.29 -33.08 -51.66
N CYS A 438 -16.46 -33.76 -52.45
CA CYS A 438 -16.79 -35.06 -53.03
C CYS A 438 -17.02 -36.14 -51.95
N LEU A 439 -16.31 -36.07 -50.82
CA LEU A 439 -16.46 -37.01 -49.71
C LEU A 439 -17.68 -36.71 -48.81
N VAL A 440 -18.11 -35.45 -48.77
CA VAL A 440 -19.17 -34.97 -47.87
C VAL A 440 -20.54 -34.92 -48.56
N GLN A 441 -20.59 -34.65 -49.87
CA GLN A 441 -21.85 -34.55 -50.61
C GLN A 441 -22.50 -35.92 -50.85
N PRO A 442 -23.82 -36.07 -50.63
CA PRO A 442 -24.54 -37.26 -51.05
C PRO A 442 -24.69 -37.31 -52.58
N PRO A 443 -24.82 -38.52 -53.16
CA PRO A 443 -25.17 -38.69 -54.57
C PRO A 443 -26.43 -37.92 -54.94
N SER A 444 -26.32 -36.88 -55.75
CA SER A 444 -27.49 -36.32 -56.43
C SER A 444 -27.98 -37.32 -57.48
N MET A 445 -29.20 -37.81 -57.30
CA MET A 445 -30.05 -38.55 -58.24
C MET A 445 -29.87 -40.07 -58.37
N THR A 446 -30.52 -40.81 -57.47
CA THR A 446 -31.32 -41.99 -57.84
C THR A 446 -32.64 -41.94 -57.06
N PHE A 447 -33.76 -42.07 -57.76
CA PHE A 447 -35.12 -41.80 -57.27
C PHE A 447 -35.67 -42.82 -56.25
N ASP A 448 -34.92 -43.88 -55.89
CA ASP A 448 -35.41 -45.02 -55.09
C ASP A 448 -34.49 -45.46 -53.93
N SER A 449 -33.47 -44.67 -53.55
CA SER A 449 -32.54 -45.05 -52.48
C SER A 449 -32.16 -43.87 -51.60
N ASP A 450 -32.20 -44.04 -50.28
CA ASP A 450 -31.74 -43.04 -49.31
C ASP A 450 -30.33 -42.53 -49.66
N PRO A 451 -30.07 -41.21 -49.58
CA PRO A 451 -28.76 -40.64 -49.84
C PRO A 451 -27.73 -41.14 -48.82
N VAL A 452 -26.89 -42.09 -49.21
CA VAL A 452 -25.81 -42.60 -48.35
C VAL A 452 -24.62 -41.65 -48.44
N GLN A 453 -24.49 -40.75 -47.46
CA GLN A 453 -23.24 -40.02 -47.21
C GLN A 453 -22.10 -41.04 -46.97
N LEU A 454 -20.89 -40.83 -47.48
CA LEU A 454 -19.79 -41.84 -47.35
C LEU A 454 -18.99 -41.67 -46.06
N ILE A 455 -18.74 -40.42 -45.66
CA ILE A 455 -17.98 -40.04 -44.47
C ILE A 455 -18.79 -39.03 -43.68
N ASP A 456 -18.87 -39.23 -42.37
CA ASP A 456 -19.56 -38.32 -41.45
C ASP A 456 -18.62 -37.21 -40.97
N ILE A 457 -17.33 -37.51 -40.74
CA ILE A 457 -16.37 -36.53 -40.21
C ILE A 457 -15.01 -36.69 -40.90
N ILE A 458 -14.43 -35.58 -41.38
CA ILE A 458 -13.06 -35.54 -41.89
C ILE A 458 -12.19 -34.78 -40.88
N ILE A 459 -11.14 -35.43 -40.36
CA ILE A 459 -10.18 -34.81 -39.43
C ILE A 459 -8.86 -34.59 -40.16
N ILE A 460 -8.39 -33.35 -40.20
CA ILE A 460 -7.14 -32.98 -40.87
C ILE A 460 -6.11 -32.58 -39.81
N ASP A 461 -5.03 -33.36 -39.68
CA ASP A 461 -3.86 -32.98 -38.87
C ASP A 461 -3.08 -31.89 -39.61
N ALA A 462 -2.78 -30.78 -38.92
CA ALA A 462 -2.07 -29.66 -39.50
C ALA A 462 -0.82 -29.26 -38.70
N ALA A 463 0.16 -28.69 -39.41
CA ALA A 463 1.30 -28.06 -38.77
C ALA A 463 0.86 -26.90 -37.86
N PRO A 464 1.63 -26.58 -36.80
CA PRO A 464 1.37 -25.41 -35.96
C PRO A 464 1.20 -24.13 -36.76
N LEU A 465 0.34 -23.22 -36.29
CA LEU A 465 0.05 -21.93 -36.93
C LEU A 465 1.32 -21.06 -37.06
N GLU A 466 2.27 -21.21 -36.13
CA GLU A 466 3.57 -20.52 -36.16
C GLU A 466 4.53 -21.05 -37.24
N ASP A 467 4.35 -22.30 -37.68
CA ASP A 467 5.32 -22.95 -38.57
C ASP A 467 5.21 -22.44 -40.02
N GLY A 468 4.13 -21.78 -40.43
CA GLY A 468 4.02 -21.17 -41.77
C GLY A 468 2.60 -21.16 -42.37
N PRO A 469 2.48 -20.86 -43.67
CA PRO A 469 1.19 -20.63 -44.32
C PRO A 469 0.35 -21.90 -44.56
N ASP A 470 0.95 -23.09 -44.48
CA ASP A 470 0.30 -24.37 -44.80
C ASP A 470 -0.96 -24.62 -43.96
N CYS A 471 -0.92 -24.31 -42.67
CA CYS A 471 -2.08 -24.41 -41.79
C CYS A 471 -3.21 -23.45 -42.21
N GLY A 472 -2.86 -22.26 -42.72
CA GLY A 472 -3.83 -21.29 -43.21
C GLY A 472 -4.49 -21.72 -44.52
N ALA A 473 -3.75 -22.41 -45.40
CA ALA A 473 -4.29 -22.99 -46.62
C ALA A 473 -5.31 -24.10 -46.31
N LEU A 474 -4.96 -25.03 -45.41
CA LEU A 474 -5.89 -26.06 -44.92
C LEU A 474 -7.12 -25.44 -44.24
N ALA A 475 -6.92 -24.43 -43.38
CA ALA A 475 -8.01 -23.74 -42.70
C ALA A 475 -9.03 -23.17 -43.70
N SER A 476 -8.58 -22.58 -44.81
CA SER A 476 -9.48 -22.00 -45.82
C SER A 476 -10.40 -23.00 -46.54
N CYS A 477 -10.13 -24.30 -46.41
CA CYS A 477 -10.92 -25.37 -47.03
C CYS A 477 -11.68 -26.22 -46.00
N THR A 478 -11.58 -25.88 -44.70
CA THR A 478 -12.22 -26.61 -43.60
C THR A 478 -13.35 -25.79 -43.00
N ASP A 479 -14.39 -26.46 -42.53
CA ASP A 479 -15.55 -25.81 -41.93
C ASP A 479 -15.25 -25.26 -40.53
N SER A 480 -14.29 -25.87 -39.84
CA SER A 480 -13.96 -25.48 -38.48
C SER A 480 -12.60 -25.99 -37.99
N ALA A 481 -12.12 -25.44 -36.87
CA ALA A 481 -10.83 -25.77 -36.29
C ALA A 481 -10.88 -26.08 -34.78
N ILE A 482 -9.99 -26.98 -34.35
CA ILE A 482 -9.62 -27.23 -32.96
C ILE A 482 -8.19 -26.75 -32.75
N ILE A 483 -7.97 -25.99 -31.67
CA ILE A 483 -6.62 -25.61 -31.25
C ILE A 483 -6.18 -26.52 -30.09
N VAL A 484 -5.03 -27.15 -30.23
CA VAL A 484 -4.35 -27.92 -29.18
C VAL A 484 -3.30 -27.04 -28.51
N ILE A 485 -3.33 -26.98 -27.18
CA ILE A 485 -2.35 -26.27 -26.36
C ILE A 485 -1.72 -27.21 -25.34
N GLU A 486 -0.51 -26.90 -24.88
CA GLU A 486 0.17 -27.64 -23.82
C GLU A 486 -0.06 -26.95 -22.47
N ALA A 487 -0.57 -27.68 -21.48
CA ALA A 487 -0.92 -27.10 -20.18
C ALA A 487 0.29 -26.37 -19.54
N GLY A 488 0.12 -25.08 -19.27
CA GLY A 488 1.13 -24.23 -18.61
C GLY A 488 2.18 -23.60 -19.53
N LYS A 489 2.03 -23.71 -20.86
CA LYS A 489 3.02 -23.19 -21.81
C LYS A 489 2.48 -21.99 -22.60
N GLU A 490 1.27 -22.09 -23.14
CA GLU A 490 0.67 -21.03 -23.94
C GLU A 490 -0.03 -19.97 -23.07
N GLN A 491 0.07 -18.71 -23.48
CA GLN A 491 -0.63 -17.58 -22.88
C GLN A 491 -1.96 -17.30 -23.61
N ALA A 492 -2.89 -16.64 -22.93
CA ALA A 492 -4.22 -16.35 -23.48
C ALA A 492 -4.22 -15.42 -24.71
N LYS A 493 -3.32 -14.41 -24.76
CA LYS A 493 -3.28 -13.45 -25.87
C LYS A 493 -2.87 -14.09 -27.21
N PRO A 494 -1.79 -14.88 -27.31
CA PRO A 494 -1.48 -15.64 -28.53
C PRO A 494 -2.64 -16.52 -29.00
N LEU A 495 -3.28 -17.23 -28.07
CA LEU A 495 -4.42 -18.11 -28.37
C LEU A 495 -5.63 -17.34 -28.96
N GLN A 496 -5.97 -16.18 -28.39
CA GLN A 496 -6.99 -15.28 -28.94
C GLN A 496 -6.64 -14.77 -30.34
N LYS A 497 -5.35 -14.46 -30.58
CA LYS A 497 -4.88 -14.02 -31.90
C LYS A 497 -5.00 -15.15 -32.93
N ALA A 498 -4.61 -16.37 -32.58
CA ALA A 498 -4.74 -17.54 -33.43
C ALA A 498 -6.21 -17.83 -33.78
N SER A 499 -7.12 -17.77 -32.80
CA SER A 499 -8.55 -17.93 -33.05
C SER A 499 -9.11 -16.88 -34.01
N LYS A 500 -8.72 -15.60 -33.85
CA LYS A 500 -9.10 -14.54 -34.79
C LYS A 500 -8.53 -14.74 -36.20
N ILE A 501 -7.34 -15.33 -36.33
CA ILE A 501 -6.74 -15.65 -37.63
C ILE A 501 -7.56 -16.75 -38.32
N LEU A 502 -7.84 -17.85 -37.62
CA LEU A 502 -8.61 -18.97 -38.16
C LEU A 502 -10.06 -18.56 -38.53
N GLN A 503 -10.69 -17.75 -37.69
CA GLN A 503 -12.02 -17.19 -37.98
C GLN A 503 -12.05 -16.32 -39.24
N ARG A 504 -10.97 -15.57 -39.53
CA ARG A 504 -10.84 -14.80 -40.78
C ARG A 504 -10.60 -15.68 -42.01
N LEU A 505 -10.11 -16.90 -41.82
CA LEU A 505 -9.89 -17.89 -42.86
C LEU A 505 -11.09 -18.84 -43.02
N TYR A 506 -12.29 -18.42 -42.58
CA TYR A 506 -13.54 -19.18 -42.67
C TYR A 506 -13.57 -20.51 -41.89
N SER A 507 -12.61 -20.72 -40.97
CA SER A 507 -12.56 -21.90 -40.10
C SER A 507 -12.69 -21.45 -38.63
N PRO A 508 -13.91 -21.20 -38.12
CA PRO A 508 -14.12 -20.82 -36.73
C PRO A 508 -13.58 -21.88 -35.76
N VAL A 509 -12.97 -21.39 -34.67
CA VAL A 509 -12.43 -22.28 -33.62
C VAL A 509 -13.57 -22.77 -32.74
N GLN A 510 -13.80 -24.07 -32.79
CA GLN A 510 -14.88 -24.75 -32.09
C GLN A 510 -14.56 -25.04 -30.64
N GLY A 511 -13.27 -25.22 -30.35
CA GLY A 511 -12.77 -25.17 -29.01
C GLY A 511 -11.31 -25.54 -28.92
N VAL A 512 -10.85 -25.55 -27.67
CA VAL A 512 -9.46 -25.76 -27.32
C VAL A 512 -9.31 -27.07 -26.56
N VAL A 513 -8.34 -27.87 -26.96
CA VAL A 513 -7.94 -29.10 -26.25
C VAL A 513 -6.66 -28.82 -25.49
N ILE A 514 -6.67 -29.12 -24.19
CA ILE A 514 -5.52 -28.92 -23.31
C ILE A 514 -4.79 -30.24 -23.17
N ASN A 515 -3.56 -30.32 -23.64
CA ASN A 515 -2.75 -31.52 -23.59
C ASN A 515 -1.75 -31.50 -22.43
N ARG A 516 -1.36 -32.69 -21.94
CA ARG A 516 -0.38 -32.91 -20.86
C ARG A 516 -0.70 -32.17 -19.55
N GLN A 517 -1.98 -32.16 -19.15
CA GLN A 517 -2.36 -31.59 -17.86
C GLN A 517 -1.76 -32.43 -16.71
N LYS A 518 -0.99 -31.78 -15.83
CA LYS A 518 -0.37 -32.44 -14.67
C LYS A 518 -1.35 -32.43 -13.49
N PRO A 519 -1.23 -33.34 -12.51
CA PRO A 519 -2.14 -33.39 -11.35
C PRO A 519 -2.19 -32.09 -10.52
N HIS A 520 -1.08 -31.33 -10.49
CA HIS A 520 -1.01 -30.04 -9.81
C HIS A 520 -1.56 -28.86 -10.63
N HIS A 521 -1.92 -29.07 -11.91
CA HIS A 521 -2.71 -28.12 -12.67
C HIS A 521 -4.17 -28.25 -12.23
N GLN A 522 -4.47 -27.72 -11.05
CA GLN A 522 -5.83 -27.62 -10.53
C GLN A 522 -6.50 -26.39 -11.10
N SER A 523 -7.80 -26.51 -11.40
CA SER A 523 -8.59 -25.34 -11.73
C SER A 523 -8.82 -24.52 -10.46
N TYR A 524 -8.60 -23.20 -10.56
CA TYR A 524 -8.97 -22.26 -9.50
C TYR A 524 -10.49 -22.24 -9.18
N LEU A 525 -11.32 -22.98 -9.94
CA LEU A 525 -12.77 -22.99 -9.80
C LEU A 525 -13.37 -24.25 -9.14
N TYR A 526 -12.61 -25.33 -8.91
CA TYR A 526 -13.19 -26.65 -8.60
C TYR A 526 -13.11 -27.15 -7.14
N ILE A 527 -12.79 -26.30 -6.16
CA ILE A 527 -12.69 -26.74 -4.75
C ILE A 527 -14.05 -26.72 -3.99
N ASN A 528 -15.14 -26.24 -4.58
CA ASN A 528 -16.38 -25.98 -3.82
C ASN A 528 -17.55 -26.95 -4.01
N GLN A 529 -17.39 -28.13 -4.64
CA GLN A 529 -18.54 -29.01 -4.90
C GLN A 529 -18.43 -30.48 -4.45
N HIS A 530 -17.34 -30.91 -3.81
CA HIS A 530 -17.20 -32.33 -3.41
C HIS A 530 -16.93 -32.60 -1.94
N ASN A 531 -17.11 -31.61 -1.05
CA ASN A 531 -16.97 -31.79 0.40
C ASN A 531 -18.28 -31.56 1.18
N ASP A 532 -19.45 -31.71 0.56
CA ASP A 532 -20.71 -31.91 1.31
C ASP A 532 -21.04 -33.41 1.36
N PRO A 533 -20.66 -34.13 2.43
CA PRO A 533 -21.20 -35.47 2.66
C PRO A 533 -22.64 -35.30 3.15
N GLY A 534 -23.60 -35.40 2.23
CA GLY A 534 -25.02 -35.47 2.57
C GLY A 534 -25.87 -34.42 1.87
N VAL A 535 -26.14 -34.62 0.57
CA VAL A 535 -27.32 -34.04 -0.04
C VAL A 535 -28.20 -35.18 -0.52
N GLU A 536 -29.04 -35.66 0.40
CA GLU A 536 -30.25 -36.38 0.04
C GLU A 536 -31.11 -35.51 -0.88
N LYS A 537 -31.56 -36.12 -1.98
CA LYS A 537 -32.57 -35.57 -2.87
C LYS A 537 -33.89 -35.51 -2.11
N GLY A 538 -34.47 -34.32 -2.04
CA GLY A 538 -35.87 -34.12 -1.67
C GLY A 538 -36.06 -33.38 -0.36
N ALA A 539 -35.95 -32.06 -0.38
CA ALA A 539 -36.61 -31.22 0.61
C ALA A 539 -37.03 -29.90 -0.03
N SER A 540 -38.34 -29.68 0.00
CA SER A 540 -39.01 -28.41 -0.23
C SER A 540 -38.20 -27.25 0.34
N TYR A 541 -37.94 -26.22 -0.47
CA TYR A 541 -37.31 -24.99 -0.01
C TYR A 541 -38.15 -24.42 1.16
N PRO A 542 -37.65 -24.40 2.41
CA PRO A 542 -38.32 -23.61 3.41
C PRO A 542 -38.04 -22.15 3.05
N ASN A 543 -39.11 -21.39 2.95
CA ASN A 543 -39.10 -19.94 2.91
C ASN A 543 -38.36 -19.42 4.16
N LYS A 544 -37.03 -19.35 4.10
CA LYS A 544 -36.24 -18.59 5.07
C LYS A 544 -36.19 -17.17 4.57
N GLU A 545 -37.16 -16.39 5.02
CA GLU A 545 -37.01 -14.95 5.22
C GLU A 545 -35.71 -14.72 6.01
N LYS A 546 -34.60 -14.55 5.28
CA LYS A 546 -33.40 -13.95 5.86
C LYS A 546 -33.83 -12.56 6.33
N LEU A 547 -33.78 -12.31 7.63
CA LEU A 547 -33.76 -10.98 8.21
C LEU A 547 -32.70 -10.16 7.46
N ARG A 548 -33.18 -9.41 6.46
CA ARG A 548 -32.38 -8.58 5.58
C ARG A 548 -32.27 -7.25 6.31
N ILE A 549 -31.38 -7.18 7.30
CA ILE A 549 -31.14 -5.94 8.05
C ILE A 549 -30.68 -4.87 7.04
N GLN A 550 -31.58 -3.95 6.73
CA GLN A 550 -31.34 -2.78 5.90
C GLN A 550 -30.51 -1.79 6.73
N GLY A 551 -29.18 -1.84 6.69
CA GLY A 551 -28.39 -0.95 7.55
C GLY A 551 -26.86 -0.79 7.36
N PRO A 552 -26.09 -1.72 6.76
CA PRO A 552 -24.62 -1.62 6.82
C PRO A 552 -24.03 -0.40 6.08
N TRP A 553 -24.70 0.08 5.04
CA TRP A 553 -24.27 1.27 4.33
C TRP A 553 -24.45 2.57 5.16
N LEU A 554 -25.30 2.56 6.19
CA LEU A 554 -25.45 3.71 7.12
C LEU A 554 -24.24 3.86 8.03
N VAL A 555 -23.66 2.75 8.50
CA VAL A 555 -22.42 2.77 9.31
C VAL A 555 -21.27 3.33 8.47
N LEU A 556 -21.17 2.89 7.20
CA LEU A 556 -20.18 3.40 6.27
C LEU A 556 -20.39 4.89 5.95
N LEU A 557 -21.64 5.35 5.81
CA LEU A 557 -21.95 6.78 5.66
C LEU A 557 -21.56 7.57 6.91
N GLY A 558 -21.81 7.02 8.10
CA GLY A 558 -21.39 7.60 9.37
C GLY A 558 -19.88 7.80 9.45
N ALA A 559 -19.08 6.87 8.92
CA ALA A 559 -17.62 7.00 8.92
C ALA A 559 -17.17 8.22 8.08
N PHE A 560 -17.78 8.46 6.91
CA PHE A 560 -17.51 9.64 6.08
C PHE A 560 -17.98 10.95 6.72
N LEU A 561 -19.10 10.93 7.47
CA LEU A 561 -19.59 12.09 8.21
C LEU A 561 -18.64 12.45 9.36
N CYS A 562 -18.27 11.45 10.17
CA CYS A 562 -17.43 11.63 11.35
C CYS A 562 -16.01 12.05 10.99
N ALA A 563 -15.48 11.62 9.83
CA ALA A 563 -14.21 12.13 9.31
C ALA A 563 -14.24 13.65 9.02
N GLY A 564 -15.42 14.24 8.77
CA GLY A 564 -15.58 15.67 8.54
C GLY A 564 -15.74 16.52 9.80
N LEU A 565 -15.76 15.91 10.99
CA LEU A 565 -15.95 16.59 12.28
C LEU A 565 -14.86 16.23 13.30
N PRO A 566 -13.56 16.51 13.02
CA PRO A 566 -12.46 16.21 13.93
C PRO A 566 -12.61 16.86 15.31
N ALA A 567 -13.12 18.09 15.35
CA ALA A 567 -13.24 18.86 16.59
C ALA A 567 -14.19 18.27 17.63
N LEU A 568 -15.10 17.37 17.22
CA LEU A 568 -16.11 16.80 18.10
C LEU A 568 -15.51 15.65 18.95
N GLN A 569 -14.68 15.96 19.94
CA GLN A 569 -14.15 14.94 20.85
C GLN A 569 -15.22 14.48 21.85
N LEU A 570 -15.53 13.18 21.85
CA LEU A 570 -16.48 12.61 22.81
C LEU A 570 -15.74 12.25 24.11
N PRO A 571 -16.14 12.82 25.26
CA PRO A 571 -15.54 12.48 26.54
C PRO A 571 -16.02 11.09 26.99
N ILE A 572 -15.08 10.18 27.20
CA ILE A 572 -15.27 8.88 27.85
C ILE A 572 -14.51 8.94 29.19
N PRO A 573 -14.95 8.25 30.27
CA PRO A 573 -14.22 8.26 31.54
C PRO A 573 -12.73 7.93 31.34
N GLY A 574 -11.86 8.92 31.57
CA GLY A 574 -10.40 8.80 31.44
C GLY A 574 -9.79 9.09 30.06
N HIS A 575 -10.58 9.21 28.97
CA HIS A 575 -10.06 9.43 27.61
C HIS A 575 -11.03 10.21 26.70
N THR A 576 -10.51 10.96 25.72
CA THR A 576 -11.32 11.53 24.63
C THR A 576 -11.21 10.65 23.39
N VAL A 577 -12.35 10.37 22.75
CA VAL A 577 -12.40 9.54 21.53
C VAL A 577 -12.95 10.35 20.37
N ARG A 578 -12.30 10.25 19.21
CA ARG A 578 -12.81 10.87 17.98
C ARG A 578 -14.00 10.08 17.44
N PRO A 579 -15.05 10.73 16.90
CA PRO A 579 -16.26 10.03 16.45
C PRO A 579 -15.99 9.02 15.34
N VAL A 580 -14.99 9.29 14.48
CA VAL A 580 -14.61 8.40 13.38
C VAL A 580 -14.09 7.06 13.89
N GLU A 581 -13.42 7.03 15.04
CA GLU A 581 -12.90 5.80 15.66
C GLU A 581 -14.04 4.89 16.09
N LEU A 582 -15.02 5.46 16.80
CA LEU A 582 -16.19 4.72 17.29
C LEU A 582 -16.98 4.10 16.14
N VAL A 583 -17.16 4.84 15.04
CA VAL A 583 -17.87 4.31 13.85
C VAL A 583 -17.05 3.25 13.11
N LEU A 584 -15.72 3.37 13.06
CA LEU A 584 -14.85 2.33 12.50
C LEU A 584 -14.87 1.05 13.35
N TYR A 585 -14.91 1.15 14.68
CA TYR A 585 -15.09 -0.02 15.55
C TYR A 585 -16.47 -0.65 15.42
N LEU A 586 -17.54 0.15 15.30
CA LEU A 586 -18.87 -0.38 14.98
C LEU A 586 -18.90 -1.09 13.62
N SER A 587 -18.19 -0.55 12.63
CA SER A 587 -18.01 -1.17 11.32
C SER A 587 -17.28 -2.51 11.43
N LEU A 588 -16.23 -2.58 12.25
CA LEU A 588 -15.49 -3.81 12.53
C LEU A 588 -16.38 -4.87 13.20
N SER A 589 -17.11 -4.50 14.25
CA SER A 589 -18.06 -5.37 14.94
C SER A 589 -19.10 -5.94 13.97
N TYR A 590 -19.61 -5.11 13.06
CA TYR A 590 -20.51 -5.55 12.01
C TYR A 590 -19.84 -6.56 11.06
N ILE A 591 -18.62 -6.28 10.59
CA ILE A 591 -17.88 -7.19 9.71
C ILE A 591 -17.63 -8.55 10.39
N LEU A 592 -17.28 -8.55 11.69
CA LEU A 592 -17.04 -9.79 12.44
C LEU A 592 -18.33 -10.61 12.66
N LEU A 593 -19.46 -9.94 12.91
CA LEU A 593 -20.77 -10.58 13.10
C LEU A 593 -21.30 -11.22 11.81
N PHE A 594 -21.19 -10.52 10.67
CA PHE A 594 -21.82 -10.94 9.42
C PHE A 594 -20.88 -11.64 8.44
N ARG A 595 -19.58 -11.66 8.73
CA ARG A 595 -18.51 -12.34 7.95
C ARG A 595 -18.66 -12.14 6.42
N PRO A 596 -18.72 -10.88 5.93
CA PRO A 596 -18.84 -10.61 4.51
C PRO A 596 -17.63 -11.17 3.76
N THR A 597 -17.87 -11.83 2.62
CA THR A 597 -16.80 -12.35 1.77
C THR A 597 -16.36 -11.28 0.78
N CYS A 598 -15.09 -10.88 0.83
CA CYS A 598 -14.45 -10.02 -0.18
C CYS A 598 -13.08 -10.57 -0.53
N LYS A 599 -12.70 -10.46 -1.81
CA LYS A 599 -11.38 -10.92 -2.25
C LYS A 599 -10.35 -9.84 -1.95
N LEU A 600 -9.29 -10.21 -1.24
CA LEU A 600 -8.18 -9.29 -1.01
C LEU A 600 -7.42 -9.06 -2.32
N LYS A 601 -6.99 -7.82 -2.52
CA LYS A 601 -6.18 -7.36 -3.66
C LYS A 601 -4.78 -7.00 -3.21
N ILE A 602 -3.86 -6.86 -4.16
CA ILE A 602 -2.47 -6.47 -3.89
C ILE A 602 -2.37 -5.15 -3.11
N SER A 603 -3.28 -4.19 -3.32
CA SER A 603 -3.35 -2.96 -2.51
C SER A 603 -3.59 -3.21 -1.01
N HIS A 604 -4.32 -4.28 -0.65
CA HIS A 604 -4.50 -4.67 0.76
C HIS A 604 -3.21 -5.29 1.33
N VAL A 605 -2.47 -6.03 0.51
CA VAL A 605 -1.16 -6.57 0.89
C VAL A 605 -0.18 -5.43 1.12
N TYR A 606 -0.10 -4.46 0.21
CA TYR A 606 0.72 -3.26 0.41
C TYR A 606 0.33 -2.49 1.68
N ALA A 607 -0.97 -2.33 1.96
CA ALA A 607 -1.44 -1.69 3.19
C ALA A 607 -1.02 -2.45 4.46
N LEU A 608 -1.15 -3.78 4.46
CA LEU A 608 -0.71 -4.63 5.57
C LEU A 608 0.80 -4.58 5.77
N LEU A 609 1.57 -4.61 4.68
CA LEU A 609 3.03 -4.50 4.73
C LEU A 609 3.48 -3.12 5.24
N PHE A 610 2.83 -2.06 4.76
CA PHE A 610 3.08 -0.69 5.20
C PHE A 610 2.84 -0.53 6.70
N PHE A 611 1.75 -1.11 7.22
CA PHE A 611 1.47 -1.14 8.65
C PHE A 611 2.46 -2.02 9.44
N ALA A 612 2.83 -3.19 8.91
CA ALA A 612 3.78 -4.09 9.57
C ALA A 612 5.16 -3.44 9.77
N ILE A 613 5.66 -2.69 8.78
CA ILE A 613 6.93 -1.95 8.93
C ILE A 613 6.79 -0.83 9.96
N ALA A 614 5.67 -0.10 9.98
CA ALA A 614 5.44 0.92 11.02
C ALA A 614 5.44 0.31 12.44
N LEU A 615 4.86 -0.88 12.60
CA LEU A 615 4.88 -1.61 13.87
C LEU A 615 6.29 -2.07 14.26
N ILE A 616 7.08 -2.56 13.30
CA ILE A 616 8.48 -2.94 13.53
C ILE A 616 9.31 -1.71 13.95
N SER A 617 9.13 -0.58 13.27
CA SER A 617 9.78 0.68 13.62
C SER A 617 9.40 1.16 15.02
N PHE A 618 8.11 1.06 15.39
CA PHE A 618 7.64 1.35 16.74
C PHE A 618 8.29 0.43 17.79
N LEU A 619 8.41 -0.87 17.52
CA LEU A 619 9.10 -1.81 18.42
C LEU A 619 10.62 -1.56 18.50
N HIS A 620 11.20 -0.92 17.48
CA HIS A 620 12.63 -0.60 17.41
C HIS A 620 12.98 0.73 18.10
N VAL A 621 12.01 1.44 18.68
CA VAL A 621 12.25 2.72 19.35
C VAL A 621 13.39 2.58 20.37
N PRO A 622 14.47 3.38 20.27
CA PRO A 622 15.57 3.33 21.23
C PRO A 622 15.09 3.62 22.66
N GLU A 623 15.75 3.07 23.67
CA GLU A 623 15.49 3.25 25.11
C GLU A 623 15.57 4.71 25.61
N PHE A 624 15.83 5.69 24.75
CA PHE A 624 15.95 7.12 25.06
C PHE A 624 14.60 7.87 25.11
N SER A 625 13.47 7.18 25.13
CA SER A 625 12.15 7.81 25.02
C SER A 625 11.59 8.26 26.38
N THR A 626 11.35 9.56 26.51
CA THR A 626 10.57 10.11 27.63
C THR A 626 9.10 9.67 27.51
N ARG A 627 8.35 9.68 28.61
CA ARG A 627 6.94 9.23 28.68
C ARG A 627 6.04 9.86 27.60
N ASN A 628 6.33 11.12 27.22
CA ASN A 628 5.58 11.86 26.20
C ASN A 628 5.88 11.39 24.77
N ILE A 629 7.12 10.99 24.48
CA ILE A 629 7.52 10.48 23.15
C ILE A 629 6.93 9.08 22.92
N ILE A 630 6.92 8.23 23.96
CA ILE A 630 6.25 6.92 23.92
C ILE A 630 4.76 7.08 23.64
N PHE A 631 4.10 8.07 24.26
CA PHE A 631 2.70 8.37 24.02
C PHE A 631 2.42 8.84 22.58
N GLY A 632 3.26 9.72 22.04
CA GLY A 632 3.16 10.17 20.64
C GLY A 632 3.31 9.01 19.64
N ALA A 633 4.35 8.19 19.81
CA ALA A 633 4.58 7.02 18.95
C ALA A 633 3.43 6.00 19.03
N ASN A 634 2.89 5.75 20.22
CA ASN A 634 1.69 4.93 20.42
C ASN A 634 0.48 5.48 19.64
N LYS A 635 0.27 6.80 19.69
CA LYS A 635 -0.82 7.47 18.99
C LYS A 635 -0.69 7.32 17.47
N ARG A 636 0.50 7.47 16.89
CA ARG A 636 0.70 7.28 15.44
C ARG A 636 0.47 5.84 14.97
N VAL A 637 0.94 4.85 15.72
CA VAL A 637 0.67 3.43 15.39
C VAL A 637 -0.83 3.16 15.43
N TYR A 638 -1.52 3.68 16.45
CA TYR A 638 -2.96 3.58 16.59
C TYR A 638 -3.70 4.24 15.41
N ASP A 639 -3.27 5.44 15.03
CA ASP A 639 -3.80 6.18 13.89
C ASP A 639 -3.62 5.39 12.58
N LEU A 640 -2.44 4.83 12.33
CA LEU A 640 -2.18 3.96 11.18
C LEU A 640 -3.04 2.68 11.19
N ALA A 641 -3.31 2.10 12.37
CA ALA A 641 -4.19 0.95 12.50
C ALA A 641 -5.65 1.30 12.13
N LEU A 642 -6.11 2.50 12.52
CA LEU A 642 -7.42 3.02 12.12
C LEU A 642 -7.51 3.25 10.61
N LEU A 643 -6.43 3.70 9.96
CA LEU A 643 -6.38 3.85 8.49
C LEU A 643 -6.47 2.49 7.78
N LEU A 644 -5.76 1.49 8.28
CA LEU A 644 -5.87 0.11 7.78
C LEU A 644 -7.30 -0.40 7.95
N LEU A 645 -7.89 -0.19 9.13
CA LEU A 645 -9.28 -0.56 9.41
C LEU A 645 -10.25 0.13 8.46
N ALA A 646 -10.08 1.44 8.22
CA ALA A 646 -10.88 2.21 7.27
C ALA A 646 -10.85 1.62 5.85
N LEU A 647 -9.68 1.18 5.37
CA LEU A 647 -9.53 0.52 4.07
C LEU A 647 -10.34 -0.80 3.99
N PHE A 648 -10.27 -1.62 5.04
CA PHE A 648 -11.02 -2.87 5.10
C PHE A 648 -12.52 -2.62 5.25
N CYS A 649 -12.93 -1.66 6.09
CA CYS A 649 -14.33 -1.26 6.24
C CYS A 649 -14.94 -0.83 4.91
N GLY A 650 -14.25 0.02 4.15
CA GLY A 650 -14.68 0.41 2.80
C GLY A 650 -14.81 -0.79 1.86
N THR A 651 -13.88 -1.75 1.93
CA THR A 651 -13.86 -2.93 1.05
C THR A 651 -15.02 -3.90 1.34
N PHE A 652 -15.22 -4.23 2.61
CA PHE A 652 -16.21 -5.23 3.04
C PHE A 652 -17.65 -4.70 3.07
N LEU A 653 -17.85 -3.40 3.32
CA LEU A 653 -19.19 -2.81 3.39
C LEU A 653 -19.71 -2.29 2.04
N ALA A 654 -18.82 -2.02 1.07
CA ALA A 654 -19.20 -1.56 -0.26
C ALA A 654 -20.18 -2.47 -1.03
N PRO A 655 -20.15 -3.82 -0.94
CA PRO A 655 -21.13 -4.68 -1.58
C PRO A 655 -22.58 -4.38 -1.19
N TYR A 656 -22.80 -3.85 0.02
CA TYR A 656 -24.13 -3.50 0.54
C TYR A 656 -24.65 -2.15 0.02
N ILE A 657 -23.84 -1.39 -0.72
CA ILE A 657 -24.26 -0.13 -1.35
C ILE A 657 -25.12 -0.46 -2.58
N ARG A 658 -26.40 -0.09 -2.52
CA ARG A 658 -27.39 -0.31 -3.61
C ARG A 658 -27.08 0.52 -4.85
N SER A 659 -26.74 1.80 -4.67
CA SER A 659 -26.41 2.74 -5.75
C SER A 659 -25.20 3.58 -5.32
N ILE A 660 -24.08 3.42 -6.04
CA ILE A 660 -22.82 4.12 -5.70
C ILE A 660 -22.96 5.62 -5.90
N SER A 661 -23.61 6.04 -7.00
CA SER A 661 -23.88 7.46 -7.28
C SER A 661 -24.70 8.11 -6.17
N THR A 662 -25.77 7.45 -5.74
CA THR A 662 -26.62 7.97 -4.67
C THR A 662 -25.91 7.98 -3.32
N PHE A 663 -25.09 6.96 -3.03
CA PHE A 663 -24.28 6.91 -1.82
C PHE A 663 -23.25 8.05 -1.78
N PHE A 664 -22.54 8.34 -2.87
CA PHE A 664 -21.59 9.47 -2.90
C PHE A 664 -22.29 10.82 -2.81
N VAL A 665 -23.48 10.97 -3.36
CA VAL A 665 -24.30 12.18 -3.13
C VAL A 665 -24.65 12.31 -1.64
N LEU A 666 -25.02 11.22 -0.96
CA LEU A 666 -25.27 11.24 0.48
C LEU A 666 -24.00 11.58 1.27
N VAL A 667 -22.82 11.08 0.87
CA VAL A 667 -21.54 11.46 1.47
C VAL A 667 -21.30 12.96 1.34
N LEU A 668 -21.50 13.54 0.16
CA LEU A 668 -21.35 14.98 -0.07
C LEU A 668 -22.34 15.79 0.78
N LEU A 669 -23.62 15.38 0.82
CA LEU A 669 -24.65 16.06 1.59
C LEU A 669 -24.47 15.90 3.10
N SER A 670 -23.91 14.78 3.57
CA SER A 670 -23.61 14.59 4.99
C SER A 670 -22.58 15.60 5.50
N ASN A 671 -21.71 16.10 4.62
CA ASN A 671 -20.69 17.10 4.95
C ASN A 671 -21.21 18.55 4.85
N LEU A 672 -22.50 18.80 4.55
CA LEU A 672 -23.08 20.15 4.51
C LEU A 672 -22.77 21.02 5.75
N PRO A 673 -22.81 20.48 6.99
CA PRO A 673 -22.48 21.25 8.19
C PRO A 673 -21.10 21.89 8.14
N VAL A 674 -20.12 21.22 7.54
CA VAL A 674 -18.75 21.76 7.40
C VAL A 674 -18.74 23.01 6.51
N TYR A 675 -19.45 22.99 5.39
CA TYR A 675 -19.60 24.18 4.53
C TYR A 675 -20.34 25.31 5.24
N GLY A 676 -21.36 24.98 6.05
CA GLY A 676 -22.08 25.97 6.86
C GLY A 676 -21.19 26.65 7.89
N ILE A 677 -20.36 25.88 8.59
CA ILE A 677 -19.36 26.39 9.54
C ILE A 677 -18.36 27.31 8.83
N CYS A 678 -17.82 26.87 7.68
CA CYS A 678 -16.91 27.70 6.88
C CYS A 678 -17.57 28.98 6.35
N LEU A 679 -18.86 28.94 5.98
CA LEU A 679 -19.61 30.11 5.55
C LEU A 679 -19.79 31.11 6.70
N LEU A 680 -20.16 30.63 7.89
CA LEU A 680 -20.29 31.46 9.08
C LEU A 680 -18.95 32.11 9.46
N GLN A 681 -17.84 31.36 9.36
CA GLN A 681 -16.49 31.91 9.54
C GLN A 681 -16.17 32.99 8.49
N ALA A 682 -16.50 32.76 7.22
CA ALA A 682 -16.30 33.72 6.14
C ALA A 682 -17.12 35.02 6.35
N MET A 683 -18.27 34.93 7.00
CA MET A 683 -19.13 36.06 7.35
C MET A 683 -18.71 36.77 8.66
N GLY A 684 -17.67 36.28 9.35
CA GLY A 684 -17.15 36.89 10.57
C GLY A 684 -17.89 36.51 11.86
N TYR A 685 -18.73 35.46 11.85
CA TYR A 685 -19.38 34.97 13.07
C TYR A 685 -18.41 34.13 13.92
N SER A 686 -18.44 34.33 15.25
CA SER A 686 -17.73 33.47 16.20
C SER A 686 -18.46 32.14 16.37
N LEU A 687 -17.71 31.04 16.30
CA LEU A 687 -18.24 29.69 16.50
C LEU A 687 -18.13 29.29 17.98
N PRO A 688 -19.08 28.48 18.49
CA PRO A 688 -18.99 27.95 19.85
C PRO A 688 -17.81 26.98 20.00
N ILE A 689 -17.22 26.95 21.20
CA ILE A 689 -15.98 26.22 21.54
C ILE A 689 -16.07 24.71 21.24
N PHE A 690 -17.25 24.09 21.27
CA PHE A 690 -17.38 22.67 20.92
C PHE A 690 -17.32 22.36 19.41
N LEU A 691 -17.35 23.39 18.54
CA LEU A 691 -17.21 23.25 17.08
C LEU A 691 -15.82 23.62 16.57
N VAL A 692 -14.90 24.07 17.45
CA VAL A 692 -13.54 24.50 17.09
C VAL A 692 -12.56 23.96 18.13
N THR A 693 -11.48 23.31 17.70
CA THR A 693 -10.49 22.78 18.65
C THR A 693 -9.71 23.91 19.34
N ASN A 694 -9.38 23.66 20.61
CA ASN A 694 -8.68 24.57 21.51
C ASN A 694 -7.46 25.25 20.85
N THR A 695 -7.48 26.59 20.77
CA THR A 695 -6.39 27.51 21.19
C THR A 695 -6.60 28.98 20.76
N ASN A 696 -7.76 29.42 20.28
CA ASN A 696 -8.21 30.81 20.45
C ASN A 696 -9.66 31.02 19.96
N PRO A 697 -10.60 31.45 20.82
CA PRO A 697 -11.92 31.92 20.38
C PRO A 697 -11.87 33.32 19.73
N ALA A 698 -10.68 33.94 19.68
CA ALA A 698 -10.46 35.21 18.99
C ALA A 698 -10.57 35.00 17.48
N LEU A 699 -11.53 35.72 16.89
CA LEU A 699 -11.74 35.98 15.47
C LEU A 699 -10.48 35.83 14.61
N THR A 700 -10.66 35.15 13.48
CA THR A 700 -9.69 34.95 12.39
C THR A 700 -8.64 33.87 12.66
N GLY A 701 -8.78 32.73 11.97
CA GLY A 701 -7.63 31.86 11.73
C GLY A 701 -6.53 32.73 11.12
N ASP A 702 -5.32 32.62 11.65
CA ASP A 702 -4.08 33.26 11.22
C ASP A 702 -4.22 33.95 9.84
N LYS A 703 -4.57 35.25 9.86
CA LYS A 703 -4.72 36.13 8.67
C LYS A 703 -5.95 35.89 7.77
N GLY A 704 -7.13 35.65 8.33
CA GLY A 704 -8.40 35.63 7.57
C GLY A 704 -8.64 34.35 6.76
N ARG A 705 -7.98 33.24 7.13
CA ARG A 705 -8.13 31.93 6.48
C ARG A 705 -9.28 31.12 7.09
N LEU A 706 -9.95 30.31 6.27
CA LEU A 706 -10.96 29.36 6.74
C LEU A 706 -10.29 28.15 7.40
N VAL A 707 -10.77 27.81 8.60
CA VAL A 707 -10.27 26.67 9.40
C VAL A 707 -11.34 25.60 9.57
N GLY A 708 -12.62 25.97 9.53
CA GLY A 708 -13.73 25.04 9.74
C GLY A 708 -13.65 24.36 11.12
N PRO A 709 -14.16 23.13 11.25
CA PRO A 709 -14.08 22.32 12.48
C PRO A 709 -12.76 21.52 12.59
N PHE A 710 -11.66 22.04 12.02
CA PHE A 710 -10.35 21.38 12.01
C PHE A 710 -9.32 22.17 12.82
N ASP A 711 -8.19 21.55 13.14
CA ASP A 711 -7.11 22.16 13.92
C ASP A 711 -6.40 23.31 13.18
N GLY A 712 -6.53 23.39 11.84
CA GLY A 712 -5.96 24.46 11.04
C GLY A 712 -6.50 24.54 9.62
N ALA A 713 -6.16 25.64 8.95
CA ALA A 713 -6.56 25.87 7.56
C ALA A 713 -5.95 24.86 6.57
N ALA A 714 -4.75 24.33 6.89
CA ALA A 714 -4.10 23.28 6.12
C ALA A 714 -4.89 21.96 6.17
N THR A 715 -5.28 21.50 7.36
CA THR A 715 -6.05 20.28 7.55
C THR A 715 -7.44 20.36 6.90
N LEU A 716 -8.11 21.52 7.00
CA LEU A 716 -9.36 21.77 6.28
C LEU A 716 -9.15 21.64 4.76
N GLY A 717 -8.17 22.36 4.21
CA GLY A 717 -7.90 22.38 2.78
C GLY A 717 -7.59 20.99 2.23
N ILE A 718 -6.78 20.20 2.95
CA ILE A 718 -6.42 18.83 2.57
C ILE A 718 -7.65 17.91 2.63
N TYR A 719 -8.47 17.96 3.69
CA TYR A 719 -9.71 17.17 3.79
C TYR A 719 -10.67 17.46 2.62
N MET A 720 -10.82 18.74 2.27
CA MET A 720 -11.68 19.17 1.16
C MET A 720 -11.25 18.63 -0.21
N THR A 721 -9.96 18.29 -0.41
CA THR A 721 -9.52 17.65 -1.66
C THR A 721 -10.13 16.25 -1.86
N GLY A 722 -10.37 15.50 -0.77
CA GLY A 722 -11.08 14.22 -0.82
C GLY A 722 -12.54 14.39 -1.26
N LEU A 723 -13.25 15.35 -0.68
CA LEU A 723 -14.62 15.69 -1.06
C LEU A 723 -14.70 16.21 -2.51
N PHE A 724 -13.73 17.01 -2.94
CA PHE A 724 -13.62 17.48 -4.32
C PHE A 724 -13.47 16.31 -5.30
N ALA A 725 -12.70 15.27 -4.96
CA ALA A 725 -12.54 14.06 -5.78
C ALA A 725 -13.87 13.35 -6.05
N VAL A 726 -14.68 13.20 -4.99
CA VAL A 726 -15.99 12.57 -5.03
C VAL A 726 -16.98 13.45 -5.81
N ALA A 727 -17.02 14.76 -5.52
CA ALA A 727 -17.91 15.71 -6.19
C ALA A 727 -17.66 15.78 -7.70
N LEU A 728 -16.39 15.90 -8.10
CA LEU A 728 -15.99 15.96 -9.51
C LEU A 728 -16.33 14.65 -10.24
N SER A 729 -16.13 13.50 -9.60
CA SER A 729 -16.48 12.20 -10.17
C SER A 729 -18.00 12.03 -10.37
N CYS A 730 -18.81 12.48 -9.40
CA CYS A 730 -20.26 12.53 -9.51
C CYS A 730 -20.72 13.45 -10.65
N TRP A 731 -20.10 14.63 -10.79
CA TRP A 731 -20.42 15.56 -11.88
C TRP A 731 -20.11 14.97 -13.27
N LEU A 732 -18.99 14.26 -13.41
CA LEU A 732 -18.53 13.76 -14.71
C LEU A 732 -19.26 12.48 -15.14
N LEU A 733 -19.46 11.54 -14.22
CA LEU A 733 -19.86 10.15 -14.53
C LEU A 733 -21.27 9.75 -14.05
N SER A 734 -21.95 10.55 -13.22
CA SER A 734 -23.29 10.16 -12.75
C SER A 734 -24.34 10.18 -13.87
N LYS A 735 -25.20 9.15 -13.89
CA LYS A 735 -26.30 8.99 -14.86
C LYS A 735 -27.51 9.83 -14.48
N ARG A 736 -27.82 9.95 -13.19
CA ARG A 736 -29.00 10.69 -12.70
C ARG A 736 -28.75 12.18 -12.82
N ARG A 737 -29.65 12.91 -13.49
CA ARG A 737 -29.55 14.37 -13.63
C ARG A 737 -29.44 15.08 -12.28
N ARG A 738 -30.12 14.59 -11.25
CA ARG A 738 -30.08 15.13 -9.88
C ARG A 738 -28.68 14.98 -9.27
N ASP A 739 -28.17 13.76 -9.19
CA ASP A 739 -26.84 13.43 -8.66
C ASP A 739 -25.73 14.23 -9.40
N ARG A 740 -25.84 14.36 -10.72
CA ARG A 740 -24.90 15.16 -11.52
C ARG A 740 -24.93 16.66 -11.20
N ARG A 741 -26.12 17.23 -10.97
CA ARG A 741 -26.27 18.64 -10.56
C ARG A 741 -25.71 18.87 -9.16
N ILE A 742 -26.00 17.96 -8.22
CA ILE A 742 -25.46 18.04 -6.86
C ILE A 742 -23.93 17.93 -6.91
N GLY A 743 -23.38 16.98 -7.67
CA GLY A 743 -21.93 16.87 -7.88
C GLY A 743 -21.32 18.17 -8.41
N ALA A 744 -21.95 18.83 -9.38
CA ALA A 744 -21.47 20.10 -9.94
C ALA A 744 -21.46 21.23 -8.88
N ILE A 745 -22.56 21.40 -8.14
CA ILE A 745 -22.68 22.42 -7.09
C ILE A 745 -21.64 22.17 -5.98
N MET A 746 -21.50 20.92 -5.54
CA MET A 746 -20.53 20.54 -4.52
C MET A 746 -19.08 20.69 -4.99
N THR A 747 -18.78 20.46 -6.28
CA THR A 747 -17.44 20.69 -6.83
C THR A 747 -17.05 22.17 -6.76
N LEU A 748 -18.01 23.07 -7.03
CA LEU A 748 -17.77 24.51 -6.92
C LEU A 748 -17.69 24.97 -5.46
N GLY A 749 -18.55 24.45 -4.59
CA GLY A 749 -18.52 24.73 -3.15
C GLY A 749 -17.22 24.26 -2.49
N THR A 750 -16.76 23.04 -2.77
CA THR A 750 -15.47 22.51 -2.28
C THR A 750 -14.29 23.35 -2.77
N LEU A 751 -14.27 23.75 -4.05
CA LEU A 751 -13.23 24.61 -4.59
C LEU A 751 -13.16 25.96 -3.87
N LEU A 752 -14.31 26.58 -3.57
CA LEU A 752 -14.36 27.83 -2.82
C LEU A 752 -13.80 27.68 -1.40
N VAL A 753 -14.13 26.59 -0.70
CA VAL A 753 -13.57 26.32 0.64
C VAL A 753 -12.06 26.05 0.58
N ILE A 754 -11.59 25.32 -0.44
CA ILE A 754 -10.14 25.09 -0.64
C ILE A 754 -9.41 26.41 -0.86
N VAL A 755 -9.95 27.31 -1.68
CA VAL A 755 -9.38 28.65 -1.91
C VAL A 755 -9.42 29.48 -0.63
N GLY A 756 -10.55 29.49 0.08
CA GLY A 756 -10.71 30.22 1.35
C GLY A 756 -9.83 29.69 2.49
N SER A 757 -9.42 28.42 2.42
CA SER A 757 -8.43 27.87 3.35
C SER A 757 -7.01 28.43 3.13
N GLY A 758 -6.71 29.04 1.98
CA GLY A 758 -5.37 29.58 1.67
C GLY A 758 -4.26 28.52 1.59
N THR A 759 -4.61 27.24 1.47
CA THR A 759 -3.63 26.14 1.51
C THR A 759 -3.06 25.83 0.13
N ARG A 760 -1.79 26.19 -0.11
CA ARG A 760 -1.13 26.07 -1.44
C ARG A 760 -1.09 24.63 -1.97
N SER A 761 -0.77 23.67 -1.11
CA SER A 761 -0.69 22.24 -1.46
C SER A 761 -2.05 21.68 -1.90
N ALA A 762 -3.12 22.00 -1.17
CA ALA A 762 -4.49 21.62 -1.51
C ALA A 762 -4.94 22.23 -2.85
N LEU A 763 -4.60 23.49 -3.14
CA LEU A 763 -4.90 24.13 -4.41
C LEU A 763 -4.14 23.46 -5.58
N ALA A 764 -2.83 23.23 -5.41
CA ALA A 764 -2.01 22.55 -6.42
C ALA A 764 -2.52 21.13 -6.71
N ALA A 765 -2.86 20.38 -5.66
CA ALA A 765 -3.45 19.04 -5.78
C ALA A 765 -4.78 19.05 -6.54
N THR A 766 -5.63 20.05 -6.29
CA THR A 766 -6.90 20.23 -7.01
C THR A 766 -6.67 20.48 -8.50
N GLY A 767 -5.64 21.27 -8.86
CA GLY A 767 -5.20 21.45 -10.25
C GLY A 767 -4.75 20.13 -10.90
N ALA A 768 -3.96 19.33 -10.20
CA ALA A 768 -3.53 18.01 -10.67
C ALA A 768 -4.72 17.04 -10.88
N MET A 769 -5.72 17.08 -9.98
CA MET A 769 -6.95 16.30 -10.12
C MET A 769 -7.75 16.71 -11.36
N LEU A 770 -7.91 18.01 -11.63
CA LEU A 770 -8.61 18.48 -12.83
C LEU A 770 -7.90 18.01 -14.12
N CYS A 771 -6.58 18.07 -14.17
CA CYS A 771 -5.78 17.56 -15.28
C CYS A 771 -5.95 16.04 -15.46
N LEU A 772 -5.93 15.29 -14.37
CA LEU A 772 -6.12 13.84 -14.39
C LEU A 772 -7.55 13.46 -14.83
N ALA A 773 -8.57 14.13 -14.28
CA ALA A 773 -9.96 13.94 -14.67
C ALA A 773 -10.17 14.21 -16.16
N PHE A 774 -9.47 15.21 -16.71
CA PHE A 774 -9.47 15.52 -18.14
C PHE A 774 -8.92 14.37 -18.99
N ILE A 775 -7.75 13.82 -18.64
CA ILE A 775 -7.11 12.72 -19.37
C ILE A 775 -8.04 11.50 -19.47
N PHE A 776 -8.77 11.17 -18.41
CA PHE A 776 -9.64 10.00 -18.37
C PHE A 776 -11.01 10.22 -19.00
N THR A 777 -11.59 11.42 -18.90
CA THR A 777 -12.97 11.67 -19.37
C THR A 777 -13.06 12.25 -20.78
N ARG A 778 -11.96 12.76 -21.36
CA ARG A 778 -11.89 13.36 -22.70
C ARG A 778 -12.92 14.48 -22.97
N ARG A 779 -13.45 15.15 -21.93
CA ARG A 779 -14.48 16.22 -22.06
C ARG A 779 -13.87 17.63 -22.18
N TYR A 780 -13.24 17.91 -23.31
CA TYR A 780 -12.52 19.17 -23.59
C TYR A 780 -13.35 20.46 -23.44
N LYS A 781 -14.63 20.46 -23.83
CA LYS A 781 -15.51 21.65 -23.72
C LYS A 781 -15.80 22.06 -22.28
N LEU A 782 -15.93 21.07 -21.37
CA LEU A 782 -16.20 21.33 -19.96
C LEU A 782 -14.97 21.94 -19.28
N PHE A 783 -13.79 21.46 -19.62
CA PHE A 783 -12.51 21.98 -19.12
C PHE A 783 -12.28 23.44 -19.53
N ALA A 784 -12.49 23.76 -20.82
CA ALA A 784 -12.36 25.13 -21.29
C ALA A 784 -13.27 26.09 -20.51
N GLY A 785 -14.52 25.69 -20.24
CA GLY A 785 -15.45 26.49 -19.44
C GLY A 785 -14.99 26.70 -17.99
N VAL A 786 -14.51 25.64 -17.32
CA VAL A 786 -14.01 25.74 -15.94
C VAL A 786 -12.73 26.58 -15.87
N ALA A 787 -11.78 26.37 -16.79
CA ALA A 787 -10.53 27.12 -16.85
C ALA A 787 -10.78 28.62 -17.07
N ILE A 788 -11.70 28.97 -17.97
CA ILE A 788 -12.10 30.37 -18.21
C ILE A 788 -12.72 30.98 -16.94
N LEU A 789 -13.61 30.26 -16.26
CA LEU A 789 -14.22 30.73 -15.01
C LEU A 789 -13.18 30.88 -13.88
N SER A 790 -12.24 29.95 -13.74
CA SER A 790 -11.17 30.02 -12.74
C SER A 790 -10.19 31.17 -13.01
N ILE A 791 -9.80 31.39 -14.27
CA ILE A 791 -8.96 32.52 -14.67
C ILE A 791 -9.70 33.84 -14.43
N GLY A 792 -10.98 33.91 -14.81
CA GLY A 792 -11.82 35.09 -14.56
C GLY A 792 -11.95 35.39 -13.07
N GLY A 793 -12.21 34.39 -12.23
CA GLY A 793 -12.26 34.55 -10.77
C GLY A 793 -10.93 35.00 -10.16
N PHE A 794 -9.80 34.45 -10.63
CA PHE A 794 -8.47 34.87 -10.18
C PHE A 794 -8.16 36.33 -10.55
N ILE A 795 -8.58 36.78 -11.73
CA ILE A 795 -8.39 38.17 -12.17
C ILE A 795 -9.24 39.13 -11.33
N ILE A 796 -10.50 38.77 -11.07
CA ILE A 796 -11.46 39.63 -10.34
C ILE A 796 -11.07 39.76 -8.85
N PHE A 797 -10.61 38.67 -8.23
CA PHE A 797 -10.33 38.63 -6.78
C PHE A 797 -8.84 38.54 -6.45
N ARG A 798 -7.98 39.02 -7.36
CA ARG A 798 -6.52 38.86 -7.31
C ARG A 798 -5.92 39.23 -5.96
N ASP A 799 -6.24 40.40 -5.42
CA ASP A 799 -5.58 40.93 -4.21
C ASP A 799 -6.03 40.18 -2.94
N GLY A 800 -7.32 39.82 -2.86
CA GLY A 800 -7.86 39.01 -1.76
C GLY A 800 -7.33 37.57 -1.78
N ILE A 801 -7.26 36.94 -2.96
CA ILE A 801 -6.73 35.58 -3.11
C ILE A 801 -5.23 35.54 -2.86
N PHE A 802 -4.46 36.49 -3.39
CA PHE A 802 -3.01 36.48 -3.26
C PHE A 802 -2.56 36.63 -1.80
N SER A 803 -3.23 37.49 -1.01
CA SER A 803 -2.92 37.67 0.41
C SER A 803 -3.14 36.42 1.27
N LEU A 804 -4.12 35.58 0.93
CA LEU A 804 -4.34 34.27 1.59
C LEU A 804 -3.18 33.29 1.39
N PHE A 805 -2.39 33.46 0.32
CA PHE A 805 -1.31 32.57 -0.03
C PHE A 805 0.09 33.15 0.25
N THR A 806 0.27 34.36 0.78
CA THR A 806 1.61 34.92 1.09
C THR A 806 2.12 34.45 2.47
N HIS A 807 3.31 33.84 2.49
CA HIS A 807 4.02 33.46 3.72
C HIS A 807 5.32 34.26 3.86
N ALA A 808 5.76 34.48 5.10
CA ALA A 808 7.05 35.12 5.37
C ALA A 808 8.20 34.26 4.80
N ALA A 809 9.20 34.90 4.20
CA ALA A 809 10.36 34.23 3.59
C ALA A 809 11.10 33.30 4.58
N THR A 810 11.04 33.63 5.88
CA THR A 810 11.59 32.84 6.98
C THR A 810 11.00 31.43 7.08
N SER A 811 9.72 31.23 6.76
CA SER A 811 9.06 29.92 6.83
C SER A 811 9.60 28.91 5.82
N THR A 812 9.89 29.36 4.58
CA THR A 812 10.43 28.49 3.53
C THR A 812 11.88 28.08 3.83
N THR A 813 12.69 29.02 4.31
CA THR A 813 14.08 28.75 4.72
C THR A 813 14.14 27.74 5.85
N ASN A 814 13.24 27.85 6.84
CA ASN A 814 13.15 26.89 7.94
C ASN A 814 12.78 25.48 7.44
N ARG A 815 11.84 25.35 6.49
CA ARG A 815 11.48 24.05 5.90
C ARG A 815 12.66 23.41 5.18
N LEU A 816 13.39 24.16 4.35
CA LEU A 816 14.56 23.65 3.64
C LEU A 816 15.67 23.21 4.60
N PHE A 817 15.89 23.96 5.68
CA PHE A 817 16.82 23.58 6.73
C PHE A 817 16.39 22.26 7.41
N LEU A 818 15.11 22.14 7.78
CA LEU A 818 14.57 20.90 8.37
C LEU A 818 14.70 19.71 7.42
N TRP A 819 14.46 19.90 6.13
CA TRP A 819 14.62 18.86 5.12
C TRP A 819 16.08 18.41 5.01
N HIS A 820 17.02 19.35 5.04
CA HIS A 820 18.46 19.05 5.02
C HIS A 820 18.88 18.19 6.22
N GLU A 821 18.42 18.55 7.42
CA GLU A 821 18.72 17.76 8.62
C GLU A 821 18.03 16.38 8.61
N ALA A 822 16.78 16.30 8.13
CA ALA A 822 16.09 15.03 7.95
C ALA A 822 16.84 14.10 6.97
N ILE A 823 17.37 14.63 5.86
CA ILE A 823 18.16 13.86 4.89
C ILE A 823 19.43 13.28 5.53
N LYS A 824 20.12 14.05 6.39
CA LYS A 824 21.29 13.53 7.12
C LYS A 824 20.91 12.34 8.02
N LEU A 825 19.78 12.42 8.71
CA LEU A 825 19.27 11.34 9.56
C LEU A 825 18.88 10.11 8.74
N ILE A 826 18.26 10.30 7.57
CA ILE A 826 17.96 9.20 6.63
C ILE A 826 19.25 8.50 6.16
N ILE A 827 20.29 9.26 5.82
CA ILE A 827 21.58 8.70 5.40
C ILE A 827 22.25 7.93 6.54
N ALA A 828 22.13 8.41 7.78
CA ALA A 828 22.67 7.73 8.95
C ALA A 828 21.90 6.44 9.32
N HIS A 829 20.58 6.41 9.11
CA HIS A 829 19.70 5.31 9.49
C HIS A 829 18.80 4.83 8.33
N PRO A 830 19.36 4.30 7.23
CA PRO A 830 18.62 4.10 5.98
C PRO A 830 17.58 2.97 6.02
N ILE A 831 17.75 1.98 6.90
CA ILE A 831 16.94 0.75 6.90
C ILE A 831 15.72 0.85 7.82
N LEU A 832 15.93 1.22 9.09
CA LEU A 832 14.89 1.27 10.12
C LEU A 832 14.52 2.70 10.55
N GLY A 833 15.23 3.71 10.04
CA GLY A 833 15.04 5.09 10.48
C GLY A 833 15.46 5.31 11.93
N ILE A 834 15.11 6.48 12.46
CA ILE A 834 15.41 6.89 13.84
C ILE A 834 14.36 6.44 14.86
N GLY A 835 13.27 5.81 14.41
CA GLY A 835 12.08 5.46 15.20
C GLY A 835 10.96 6.49 15.05
N MET A 836 9.70 6.04 15.14
CA MET A 836 8.51 6.91 15.02
C MET A 836 8.46 7.96 16.15
N GLU A 837 8.10 9.21 15.78
CA GLU A 837 7.98 10.38 16.67
C GLU A 837 9.29 10.78 17.38
N GLN A 838 10.44 10.23 16.95
CA GLN A 838 11.75 10.54 17.53
C GLN A 838 12.34 11.84 16.97
N PHE A 839 11.86 12.34 15.84
CA PHE A 839 12.46 13.52 15.20
C PHE A 839 12.48 14.74 16.11
N HIS A 840 11.41 14.99 16.86
CA HIS A 840 11.36 16.12 17.78
C HIS A 840 12.46 16.05 18.85
N TYR A 841 12.75 14.84 19.34
CA TYR A 841 13.83 14.58 20.30
C TYR A 841 15.20 14.81 19.69
N TYR A 842 15.46 14.24 18.50
CA TYR A 842 16.72 14.47 17.77
C TYR A 842 16.91 15.96 17.42
N TYR A 843 15.83 16.65 17.06
CA TYR A 843 15.85 18.08 16.75
C TYR A 843 16.20 18.93 17.98
N GLN A 844 15.51 18.70 19.11
CA GLN A 844 15.79 19.41 20.35
C GLN A 844 17.22 19.15 20.86
N ARG A 845 17.74 17.93 20.70
CA ARG A 845 19.02 17.50 21.27
C ARG A 845 20.23 17.80 20.38
N LEU A 846 20.10 17.75 19.06
CA LEU A 846 21.24 17.89 18.13
C LEU A 846 21.29 19.22 17.37
N ILE A 847 20.17 19.95 17.29
CA ILE A 847 20.03 21.09 16.36
C ILE A 847 19.89 22.44 17.10
N ILE A 848 19.43 22.47 18.35
CA ILE A 848 19.23 23.72 19.09
C ILE A 848 20.52 24.17 19.80
N SER A 849 21.43 24.80 19.04
CA SER A 849 22.36 25.81 19.59
C SER A 849 22.14 27.22 19.03
N GLN A 850 21.18 27.43 18.11
CA GLN A 850 20.93 28.75 17.50
C GLN A 850 19.46 29.16 17.24
N ALA A 851 18.44 28.41 17.70
CA ALA A 851 17.04 28.68 17.33
C ALA A 851 16.11 29.00 18.52
N THR A 852 16.44 29.99 19.33
CA THR A 852 15.55 30.54 20.38
C THR A 852 14.46 31.49 19.84
N GLN A 853 13.96 31.32 18.60
CA GLN A 853 12.97 32.26 18.04
C GLN A 853 11.81 31.71 17.20
N LEU A 854 11.55 30.40 17.10
CA LEU A 854 10.52 29.92 16.15
C LEU A 854 9.56 28.87 16.75
N ASN A 855 8.39 29.38 17.16
CA ASN A 855 7.13 28.72 17.52
C ASN A 855 7.08 27.81 18.76
N GLU A 856 6.16 28.13 19.68
CA GLU A 856 5.72 27.32 20.83
C GLU A 856 4.95 26.04 20.43
N HIS A 857 4.74 25.79 19.13
CA HIS A 857 4.02 24.62 18.62
C HIS A 857 4.99 23.82 17.76
N GLY A 858 5.29 22.59 18.19
CA GLY A 858 6.38 21.74 17.72
C GLY A 858 6.62 21.73 16.21
N ILE A 859 7.90 21.68 15.83
CA ILE A 859 8.36 21.77 14.46
C ILE A 859 8.25 20.39 13.78
N SER A 860 7.43 20.29 12.72
CA SER A 860 7.35 19.12 11.82
C SER A 860 8.06 19.42 10.49
N ILE A 861 8.58 18.38 9.84
CA ILE A 861 9.28 18.44 8.54
C ILE A 861 8.33 18.91 7.41
N HIS A 862 7.01 18.86 7.63
CA HIS A 862 6.00 19.24 6.64
C HIS A 862 6.25 18.57 5.27
N ASN A 863 6.64 17.29 5.28
CA ASN A 863 6.80 16.44 4.11
C ASN A 863 6.70 14.97 4.54
N GLN A 864 5.59 14.33 4.17
CA GLN A 864 5.29 12.95 4.57
C GLN A 864 6.34 11.95 4.11
N TYR A 865 6.92 12.13 2.92
CA TYR A 865 7.87 11.17 2.36
C TYR A 865 9.21 11.21 3.09
N LEU A 866 9.71 12.41 3.37
CA LEU A 866 10.91 12.58 4.18
C LEU A 866 10.68 12.04 5.59
N GLU A 867 9.51 12.29 6.16
CA GLU A 867 9.14 11.78 7.47
C GLU A 867 9.10 10.26 7.50
N TRP A 868 8.45 9.61 6.53
CA TRP A 868 8.44 8.16 6.43
C TRP A 868 9.85 7.57 6.26
N ALA A 869 10.66 8.15 5.38
CA ALA A 869 12.02 7.69 5.16
C ALA A 869 12.90 7.85 6.40
N MET A 870 12.69 8.93 7.15
CA MET A 870 13.49 9.25 8.33
C MET A 870 13.08 8.43 9.54
N GLU A 871 11.78 8.31 9.83
CA GLU A 871 11.30 7.64 11.04
C GLU A 871 11.42 6.12 10.96
N SER A 872 11.08 5.52 9.81
CA SER A 872 11.01 4.06 9.66
C SER A 872 11.87 3.53 8.50
N GLY A 873 12.75 4.37 7.95
CA GLY A 873 13.68 4.00 6.89
C GLY A 873 13.10 4.07 5.48
N ILE A 874 13.99 3.97 4.48
CA ILE A 874 13.65 4.08 3.05
C ILE A 874 12.65 2.99 2.62
N LEU A 875 12.66 1.83 3.27
CA LEU A 875 11.71 0.75 2.99
C LEU A 875 10.26 1.15 3.28
N TRP A 876 10.01 1.91 4.37
CA TRP A 876 8.67 2.37 4.69
C TRP A 876 8.16 3.39 3.66
N LEU A 877 9.04 4.29 3.21
CA LEU A 877 8.77 5.19 2.08
C LEU A 877 8.40 4.39 0.81
N ILE A 878 9.19 3.38 0.43
CA ILE A 878 8.96 2.57 -0.76
C ILE A 878 7.60 1.86 -0.66
N LEU A 879 7.26 1.29 0.49
CA LEU A 879 5.96 0.64 0.69
C LEU A 879 4.79 1.63 0.67
N GLY A 880 4.94 2.81 1.26
CA GLY A 880 3.92 3.85 1.24
C GLY A 880 3.64 4.36 -0.17
N VAL A 881 4.69 4.67 -0.93
CA VAL A 881 4.58 5.03 -2.36
C VAL A 881 4.02 3.86 -3.16
N GLY A 882 4.47 2.63 -2.89
CA GLY A 882 3.98 1.40 -3.50
C GLY A 882 2.49 1.16 -3.27
N PHE A 883 1.99 1.46 -2.07
CA PHE A 883 0.56 1.40 -1.74
C PHE A 883 -0.25 2.37 -2.61
N PHE A 884 0.16 3.64 -2.72
CA PHE A 884 -0.52 4.61 -3.58
C PHE A 884 -0.47 4.23 -5.06
N LEU A 885 0.69 3.84 -5.57
CA LEU A 885 0.83 3.40 -6.97
C LEU A 885 -0.02 2.16 -7.24
N SER A 886 -0.02 1.19 -6.32
CA SER A 886 -0.86 -0.01 -6.41
C SER A 886 -2.35 0.35 -6.49
N LEU A 887 -2.83 1.25 -5.64
CA LEU A 887 -4.21 1.77 -5.70
C LEU A 887 -4.50 2.43 -7.05
N PHE A 888 -3.64 3.36 -7.47
CA PHE A 888 -3.82 4.11 -8.71
C PHE A 888 -3.87 3.20 -9.94
N PHE A 889 -2.90 2.29 -10.10
CA PHE A 889 -2.83 1.40 -11.26
C PHE A 889 -3.96 0.36 -11.25
N THR A 890 -4.34 -0.17 -10.08
CA THR A 890 -5.48 -1.10 -9.97
C THR A 890 -6.78 -0.42 -10.40
N CYS A 891 -7.04 0.80 -9.93
CA CYS A 891 -8.20 1.57 -10.33
C CYS A 891 -8.14 1.96 -11.81
N MET A 892 -6.98 2.39 -12.32
CA MET A 892 -6.79 2.77 -13.72
C MET A 892 -7.04 1.60 -14.68
N HIS A 893 -6.49 0.43 -14.38
CA HIS A 893 -6.68 -0.76 -15.21
C HIS A 893 -8.15 -1.19 -15.23
N ALA A 894 -8.80 -1.21 -14.06
CA ALA A 894 -10.23 -1.49 -13.97
C ALA A 894 -11.06 -0.45 -14.72
N TYR A 895 -10.74 0.84 -14.57
CA TYR A 895 -11.40 1.94 -15.27
C TYR A 895 -11.29 1.77 -16.79
N ARG A 896 -10.09 1.54 -17.34
CA ARG A 896 -9.89 1.34 -18.78
C ARG A 896 -10.66 0.14 -19.32
N HIS A 897 -10.64 -0.98 -18.58
CA HIS A 897 -11.35 -2.18 -18.99
C HIS A 897 -12.87 -1.95 -19.01
N MET A 898 -13.42 -1.35 -17.95
CA MET A 898 -14.86 -1.09 -17.83
C MET A 898 -15.32 -0.01 -18.79
N TYR A 899 -14.53 1.04 -19.00
CA TYR A 899 -14.84 2.12 -19.93
C TYR A 899 -14.82 1.66 -21.39
N ASN A 900 -13.89 0.77 -21.77
CA ASN A 900 -13.79 0.24 -23.13
C ASN A 900 -14.82 -0.87 -23.43
N ALA A 901 -15.24 -1.65 -22.42
CA ALA A 901 -16.24 -2.71 -22.57
C ALA A 901 -17.69 -2.20 -22.49
N ALA A 902 -17.89 -1.03 -21.90
CA ALA A 902 -19.21 -0.47 -21.65
C ALA A 902 -19.78 0.30 -22.85
N SER A 903 -21.04 -0.01 -23.22
CA SER A 903 -21.91 1.00 -23.82
C SER A 903 -22.09 2.16 -22.82
N LEU A 904 -22.42 3.37 -23.28
CA LEU A 904 -22.64 4.60 -22.47
C LEU A 904 -23.52 4.43 -21.21
N ARG A 905 -24.21 3.28 -21.04
CA ARG A 905 -25.08 2.91 -19.94
C ARG A 905 -24.39 2.35 -18.68
N GLN A 906 -23.13 1.89 -18.72
CA GLN A 906 -22.41 1.30 -17.55
C GLN A 906 -21.41 2.25 -16.83
N ALA A 907 -21.46 3.56 -17.10
CA ALA A 907 -20.52 4.56 -16.55
C ALA A 907 -20.53 4.68 -15.01
N GLU A 908 -21.61 4.29 -14.32
CA GLU A 908 -21.73 4.39 -12.85
C GLU A 908 -20.71 3.54 -12.10
N ALA A 909 -20.29 2.42 -12.69
CA ALA A 909 -19.33 1.52 -12.07
C ALA A 909 -17.88 2.07 -12.13
N CYS A 910 -17.63 3.06 -13.00
CA CYS A 910 -16.34 3.76 -13.09
C CYS A 910 -16.21 4.93 -12.09
N LEU A 911 -17.31 5.35 -11.47
CA LEU A 911 -17.38 6.50 -10.58
C LEU A 911 -16.48 6.40 -9.32
N PRO A 912 -16.50 5.29 -8.53
CA PRO A 912 -15.61 5.15 -7.38
C PRO A 912 -14.13 4.97 -7.79
N LEU A 913 -13.88 4.41 -8.98
CA LEU A 913 -12.54 4.24 -9.54
C LEU A 913 -11.92 5.60 -9.87
N LEU A 914 -12.66 6.47 -10.57
CA LEU A 914 -12.20 7.83 -10.87
C LEU A 914 -11.98 8.63 -9.58
N ALA A 915 -12.93 8.59 -8.63
CA ALA A 915 -12.82 9.33 -7.38
C ALA A 915 -11.56 8.93 -6.59
N THR A 916 -11.26 7.63 -6.52
CA THR A 916 -10.06 7.13 -5.84
C THR A 916 -8.78 7.53 -6.57
N MET A 917 -8.74 7.46 -7.90
CA MET A 917 -7.56 7.89 -8.67
C MET A 917 -7.26 9.38 -8.47
N LEU A 918 -8.31 10.22 -8.44
CA LEU A 918 -8.18 11.64 -8.17
C LEU A 918 -7.69 11.89 -6.74
N ALA A 919 -8.29 11.22 -5.74
CA ALA A 919 -7.90 11.36 -4.34
C ALA A 919 -6.45 10.90 -4.10
N VAL A 920 -6.03 9.76 -4.65
CA VAL A 920 -4.64 9.26 -4.56
C VAL A 920 -3.66 10.27 -5.20
N CYS A 921 -3.98 10.81 -6.37
CA CYS A 921 -3.15 11.82 -7.03
C CYS A 921 -3.01 13.08 -6.16
N ALA A 922 -4.11 13.53 -5.57
CA ALA A 922 -4.12 14.68 -4.65
C ALA A 922 -3.25 14.41 -3.43
N THR A 923 -3.45 13.27 -2.75
CA THR A 923 -2.70 12.92 -1.56
C THR A 923 -1.21 12.74 -1.84
N MET A 924 -0.84 12.13 -2.97
CA MET A 924 0.56 12.03 -3.37
C MET A 924 1.20 13.40 -3.62
N SER A 925 0.44 14.35 -4.18
CA SER A 925 0.91 15.72 -4.43
C SER A 925 1.05 16.51 -3.13
N ILE A 926 0.10 16.37 -2.20
CA ILE A 926 0.10 17.04 -0.89
C ILE A 926 1.24 16.50 -0.03
N SER A 927 1.51 15.20 -0.07
CA SER A 927 2.57 14.53 0.71
C SER A 927 3.98 15.07 0.47
N CYS A 928 4.21 15.80 -0.63
CA CYS A 928 5.47 16.49 -0.92
C CYS A 928 5.68 17.77 -0.08
N LEU A 929 4.59 18.37 0.43
CA LEU A 929 4.60 19.71 1.03
C LEU A 929 3.92 19.78 2.40
N ASP A 930 3.17 18.74 2.77
CA ASP A 930 2.45 18.57 4.02
C ASP A 930 2.39 17.07 4.40
N VAL A 931 1.81 16.78 5.56
CA VAL A 931 1.78 15.44 6.19
C VAL A 931 0.32 14.97 6.40
N PRO A 932 -0.35 14.53 5.33
CA PRO A 932 -1.79 14.25 5.38
C PRO A 932 -2.14 12.98 6.17
N PHE A 933 -1.21 12.05 6.37
CA PHE A 933 -1.48 10.76 7.03
C PHE A 933 -1.36 10.79 8.56
N ASP A 934 -0.83 11.87 9.12
CA ASP A 934 -0.79 12.07 10.58
C ASP A 934 -2.15 12.35 11.18
N THR A 935 -3.10 12.81 10.35
CA THR A 935 -4.48 13.08 10.77
C THR A 935 -5.37 11.94 10.28
N VAL A 936 -5.92 11.18 11.22
CA VAL A 936 -6.76 10.01 10.93
C VAL A 936 -7.97 10.39 10.08
N GLU A 937 -8.52 11.58 10.27
CA GLU A 937 -9.68 12.10 9.57
C GLU A 937 -9.43 12.19 8.07
N ILE A 938 -8.26 12.71 7.68
CA ILE A 938 -7.86 12.88 6.29
C ILE A 938 -7.51 11.53 5.68
N GLY A 939 -6.67 10.74 6.35
CA GLY A 939 -6.25 9.43 5.86
C GLY A 939 -7.42 8.45 5.74
N SER A 940 -8.36 8.46 6.69
CA SER A 940 -9.48 7.52 6.73
C SER A 940 -10.46 7.77 5.59
N PHE A 941 -10.68 9.03 5.20
CA PHE A 941 -11.50 9.37 4.03
C PHE A 941 -10.95 8.71 2.75
N LEU A 942 -9.64 8.85 2.50
CA LEU A 942 -8.98 8.22 1.34
C LEU A 942 -9.07 6.70 1.44
N CYS A 943 -8.80 6.11 2.60
CA CYS A 943 -8.82 4.67 2.79
C CYS A 943 -10.22 4.07 2.61
N LEU A 944 -11.27 4.71 3.13
CA LEU A 944 -12.67 4.33 2.91
C LEU A 944 -13.03 4.37 1.42
N LEU A 945 -12.68 5.47 0.74
CA LEU A 945 -12.93 5.65 -0.70
C LEU A 945 -12.20 4.58 -1.52
N ALA A 946 -10.93 4.34 -1.21
CA ALA A 946 -10.10 3.31 -1.83
C ALA A 946 -10.67 1.91 -1.62
N GLY A 947 -11.15 1.59 -0.41
CA GLY A 947 -11.81 0.31 -0.13
C GLY A 947 -13.07 0.12 -0.97
N ILE A 948 -13.91 1.16 -1.09
CA ILE A 948 -15.10 1.14 -1.95
C ILE A 948 -14.72 0.89 -3.42
N ALA A 949 -13.67 1.53 -3.92
CA ALA A 949 -13.19 1.30 -5.28
C ALA A 949 -12.64 -0.12 -5.48
N LEU A 950 -11.83 -0.62 -4.55
CA LEU A 950 -11.28 -1.97 -4.59
C LEU A 950 -12.38 -3.03 -4.53
N SER A 951 -13.47 -2.80 -3.80
CA SER A 951 -14.65 -3.66 -3.83
C SER A 951 -15.38 -3.60 -5.17
N ASN A 952 -15.56 -2.39 -5.74
CA ASN A 952 -16.25 -2.22 -7.02
C ASN A 952 -15.53 -2.82 -8.22
N THR A 953 -14.20 -2.88 -8.18
CA THR A 953 -13.43 -3.65 -9.18
C THR A 953 -13.72 -5.17 -9.17
N GLN A 954 -14.49 -5.68 -8.20
CA GLN A 954 -14.87 -7.10 -8.09
C GLN A 954 -16.29 -7.38 -8.59
N ARG A 955 -17.13 -6.35 -8.77
CA ARG A 955 -18.50 -6.54 -9.28
C ARG A 955 -18.41 -6.97 -10.75
N PRO A 956 -18.90 -8.17 -11.13
CA PRO A 956 -18.99 -8.53 -12.54
C PRO A 956 -19.88 -7.49 -13.23
N ALA A 957 -19.50 -7.06 -14.44
CA ALA A 957 -20.44 -6.38 -15.32
C ALA A 957 -21.62 -7.35 -15.48
N GLN A 958 -22.76 -7.05 -14.85
CA GLN A 958 -23.95 -7.88 -14.99
C GLN A 958 -24.29 -7.90 -16.48
N PRO A 959 -24.24 -9.06 -17.16
CA PRO A 959 -24.81 -9.17 -18.48
C PRO A 959 -26.32 -8.93 -18.36
N GLU A 960 -26.87 -8.27 -19.37
CA GLU A 960 -28.24 -7.76 -19.47
C GLU A 960 -29.32 -8.87 -19.56
N ILE A 961 -29.16 -9.98 -18.84
CA ILE A 961 -30.02 -11.17 -18.93
C ILE A 961 -31.37 -10.95 -18.23
N GLN A 962 -31.47 -9.99 -17.31
CA GLN A 962 -32.71 -9.75 -16.55
C GLN A 962 -33.73 -8.84 -17.25
N ILE A 963 -33.37 -8.20 -18.36
CA ILE A 963 -34.30 -7.36 -19.15
C ILE A 963 -34.85 -8.15 -20.35
N SER A 964 -34.09 -9.11 -20.90
CA SER A 964 -34.60 -9.98 -21.98
C SER A 964 -35.68 -10.95 -21.47
N GLN A 965 -35.55 -11.50 -20.25
CA GLN A 965 -36.59 -12.37 -19.67
C GLN A 965 -37.91 -11.63 -19.42
N ASN A 966 -37.87 -10.35 -19.04
CA ASN A 966 -39.07 -9.53 -18.90
C ASN A 966 -39.63 -8.99 -20.22
N MET A 967 -38.84 -8.97 -21.32
CA MET A 967 -39.36 -8.66 -22.65
C MET A 967 -39.98 -9.88 -23.33
N TYR A 968 -39.43 -11.08 -23.13
CA TYR A 968 -40.05 -12.33 -23.59
C TYR A 968 -41.36 -12.64 -22.86
N ALA A 969 -41.41 -12.47 -21.53
CA ALA A 969 -42.64 -12.65 -20.76
C ALA A 969 -43.75 -11.66 -21.16
N ARG A 970 -43.39 -10.46 -21.62
CA ARG A 970 -44.37 -9.45 -22.08
C ARG A 970 -44.81 -9.65 -23.54
N GLN A 971 -44.07 -10.45 -24.31
CA GLN A 971 -44.46 -10.84 -25.67
C GLN A 971 -45.40 -12.05 -25.65
N GLU A 972 -45.29 -12.95 -24.67
CA GLU A 972 -46.25 -14.04 -24.47
C GLU A 972 -47.62 -13.53 -24.00
N ASP A 973 -47.68 -12.50 -23.14
CA ASP A 973 -48.95 -11.87 -22.70
C ASP A 973 -49.67 -11.05 -23.79
N LEU A 974 -49.05 -10.85 -24.95
CA LEU A 974 -49.65 -10.15 -26.11
C LEU A 974 -50.04 -11.13 -27.24
N CYS A 975 -49.74 -12.43 -27.10
CA CYS A 975 -50.08 -13.48 -28.06
C CYS A 975 -51.07 -14.52 -27.50
N VAL A 976 -51.55 -14.36 -26.26
CA VAL A 976 -52.73 -15.03 -25.70
C VAL A 976 -53.85 -14.00 -25.60
#